data_AF-A0A0G4F960-F1
#
_entry.id   AF-A0A0G4F960-F1
#
_cell.length_a   1.000
_cell.length_b   1.000
_cell.length_c   1.000
_cell.angle_alpha   90.00
_cell.angle_beta   90.00
_cell.angle_gamma   90.00
#
_symmetry.space_group_name_H-M   'P 1'
#
loop_
_entity.id
_entity.type
_entity.pdbx_description
1 polymer ?
#
loop_
_entity_poly.entity_id
_entity_poly.type
_entity_poly.pdbx_seq_one_letter_code
_entity_poly.pdbx_strand_id
1 'polypeptide(L)'
;MAAEEADFLSLLVQTGILGLRGFWKLSAVSKELLSLRGDATALGFGSVCSGFSSVTEKLEVWRLIDDCLRRDDVKALQQLFALPGVSGRFPFLLRRLIEKSPDSEKCRTYLMERGVTPCVTEILYTQRTSGGTNLSKKIVDEMISRRMLQADAWAVFPARGDDFVVFDPLSVHFLKNNRFDLAESLLDAGSRVDVCGWVWRGRYSRVLDVGVTPLQCLVQRLLRLDSEEHALRQKGLALLERIVRASKAAGCLDWKFEHDHRREGTALGLACLCRDAEIVRVLGGVTDRVDQEGLPFLILTGDDNPSDSERLSQEKVDSCCADTLEELANIRGVNLNAVRRDGHTPLSLACFLGLKKSAAVLLKRGALPKRVKGRGGRMSLSPLYEALRTRSQTFCSLLLQWEADPNEVVVEGAAACTLLQSTLLNISNPRADRKVTAALAKRLIENGARACVLSSPPPPTTENGQTGTPPLNELSMLLMACQTGDADLVRLLVTKGGGDPNAKGKTREMDAAEYPVFLVLSYFRRHSVFVILSLLKTLAKVGADLNVDRGDGHSLLSFACHHLCGSVVLEFLLEKGVQVGGLWREGGAGPDPLVEAVASLCPENVRVLPSEMKWGAEANHAARGCGALGGPMGGSTSSRNVPRF
;
A
#
# COMPACT_ATOMS: atom_id res chain seq x y z
N MET A 1 40.15 -25.07 -0.71
CA MET A 1 40.48 -23.91 0.14
C MET A 1 41.13 -22.77 -0.63
N ALA A 2 42.44 -22.74 -0.92
CA ALA A 2 43.06 -21.55 -1.54
C ALA A 2 42.49 -21.16 -2.92
N ALA A 3 42.12 -22.14 -3.76
CA ALA A 3 41.47 -21.88 -5.05
C ALA A 3 40.02 -21.38 -4.90
N GLU A 4 39.26 -21.93 -3.95
CA GLU A 4 37.88 -21.52 -3.68
C GLU A 4 37.80 -20.13 -3.01
N GLU A 5 38.80 -19.75 -2.21
CA GLU A 5 38.90 -18.41 -1.61
C GLU A 5 39.29 -17.34 -2.63
N ALA A 6 40.18 -17.66 -3.58
CA ALA A 6 40.53 -16.78 -4.70
C ALA A 6 39.32 -16.52 -5.61
N ASP A 7 38.53 -17.55 -5.89
CA ASP A 7 37.26 -17.44 -6.64
C ASP A 7 36.25 -16.55 -5.91
N PHE A 8 36.13 -16.68 -4.58
CA PHE A 8 35.21 -15.83 -3.80
C PHE A 8 35.62 -14.36 -3.80
N LEU A 9 36.90 -14.03 -3.63
CA LEU A 9 37.38 -12.65 -3.63
C LEU A 9 37.25 -11.99 -5.01
N SER A 10 37.52 -12.74 -6.08
CA SER A 10 37.30 -12.27 -7.45
C SER A 10 35.83 -11.96 -7.69
N LEU A 11 34.93 -12.85 -7.28
CA LEU A 11 33.49 -12.66 -7.37
C LEU A 11 33.04 -11.43 -6.57
N LEU A 12 33.56 -11.26 -5.35
CA LEU A 12 33.24 -10.14 -4.47
C LEU A 12 33.65 -8.80 -5.10
N VAL A 13 34.86 -8.71 -5.67
CA VAL A 13 35.33 -7.53 -6.39
C VAL A 13 34.43 -7.26 -7.59
N GLN A 14 34.12 -8.29 -8.38
CA GLN A 14 33.31 -8.17 -9.59
C GLN A 14 31.89 -7.65 -9.31
N THR A 15 31.31 -7.97 -8.15
CA THR A 15 30.00 -7.45 -7.76
C THR A 15 29.97 -5.93 -7.53
N GLY A 16 31.13 -5.31 -7.27
CA GLY A 16 31.24 -3.89 -6.90
C GLY A 16 30.66 -3.54 -5.52
N ILE A 17 30.21 -4.52 -4.74
CA ILE A 17 29.54 -4.32 -3.43
C ILE A 17 30.44 -3.62 -2.39
N LEU A 18 31.75 -3.69 -2.59
CA LEU A 18 32.75 -3.08 -1.71
C LEU A 18 32.74 -1.54 -1.77
N GLY A 19 32.29 -0.97 -2.89
CA GLY A 19 32.45 0.46 -3.17
C GLY A 19 33.92 0.90 -3.20
N LEU A 20 34.16 2.20 -3.35
CA LEU A 20 35.53 2.74 -3.43
C LEU A 20 36.32 2.45 -2.15
N ARG A 21 35.72 2.74 -0.99
CA ARG A 21 36.39 2.64 0.31
C ARG A 21 36.69 1.21 0.70
N GLY A 22 35.76 0.28 0.47
CA GLY A 22 35.97 -1.14 0.74
C GLY A 22 37.03 -1.73 -0.17
N PHE A 23 37.00 -1.40 -1.47
CA PHE A 23 38.02 -1.83 -2.42
C PHE A 23 39.41 -1.33 -2.02
N TRP A 24 39.53 -0.06 -1.62
CA TRP A 24 40.82 0.52 -1.22
C TRP A 24 41.42 -0.16 0.03
N LYS A 25 40.56 -0.56 0.98
CA LYS A 25 40.97 -1.33 2.16
C LYS A 25 41.38 -2.75 1.80
N LEU A 26 40.57 -3.45 1.01
CA LEU A 26 40.84 -4.83 0.60
C LEU A 26 42.15 -4.94 -0.19
N SER A 27 42.33 -4.05 -1.17
CA SER A 27 43.55 -3.99 -1.99
C SER A 27 44.82 -3.64 -1.20
N ALA A 28 44.71 -3.17 0.03
CA ALA A 28 45.86 -2.88 0.89
C ALA A 28 46.33 -4.10 1.71
N VAL A 29 45.58 -5.21 1.72
CA VAL A 29 45.85 -6.37 2.59
C VAL A 29 47.02 -7.22 2.09
N SER A 30 47.23 -7.33 0.77
CA SER A 30 48.32 -8.12 0.19
C SER A 30 48.85 -7.50 -1.10
N LYS A 31 50.09 -7.87 -1.50
CA LYS A 31 50.68 -7.41 -2.77
C LYS A 31 49.89 -7.87 -3.99
N GLU A 32 49.30 -9.06 -3.92
CA GLU A 32 48.46 -9.62 -4.97
C GLU A 32 47.19 -8.79 -5.15
N LEU A 33 46.48 -8.48 -4.07
CA LEU A 33 45.28 -7.64 -4.11
C LEU A 33 45.60 -6.18 -4.46
N LEU A 34 46.80 -5.70 -4.13
CA LEU A 34 47.26 -4.36 -4.51
C LEU A 34 47.37 -4.21 -6.03
N SER A 35 47.70 -5.30 -6.74
CA SER A 35 47.83 -5.30 -8.20
C SER A 35 46.50 -5.00 -8.90
N LEU A 36 45.37 -5.35 -8.27
CA LEU A 36 44.00 -5.08 -8.77
C LEU A 36 43.73 -3.58 -8.95
N ARG A 37 44.45 -2.69 -8.24
CA ARG A 37 44.33 -1.24 -8.43
C ARG A 37 44.76 -0.77 -9.82
N GLY A 38 45.56 -1.56 -10.53
CA GLY A 38 46.00 -1.26 -11.90
C GLY A 38 45.02 -1.74 -12.97
N ASP A 39 44.06 -2.60 -12.63
CA ASP A 39 43.08 -3.12 -13.57
C ASP A 39 41.82 -2.25 -13.58
N ALA A 40 41.62 -1.50 -14.67
CA ALA A 40 40.49 -0.60 -14.85
C ALA A 40 39.19 -1.32 -15.28
N THR A 41 39.20 -2.65 -15.40
CA THR A 41 38.02 -3.46 -15.74
C THR A 41 37.21 -3.81 -14.50
N ALA A 42 36.02 -4.39 -14.70
CA ALA A 42 35.16 -4.85 -13.62
C ALA A 42 35.78 -5.97 -12.76
N LEU A 43 36.89 -6.59 -13.18
CA LEU A 43 37.60 -7.62 -12.42
C LEU A 43 38.57 -7.03 -11.38
N GLY A 44 38.90 -5.75 -11.51
CA GLY A 44 39.79 -5.02 -10.61
C GLY A 44 39.16 -3.74 -10.10
N PHE A 45 39.91 -2.64 -10.17
CA PHE A 45 39.48 -1.34 -9.70
C PHE A 45 38.28 -0.77 -10.45
N GLY A 46 38.08 -1.15 -11.71
CA GLY A 46 36.88 -0.75 -12.48
C GLY A 46 35.56 -1.21 -11.87
N SER A 47 35.56 -2.18 -10.95
CA SER A 47 34.35 -2.62 -10.26
C SER A 47 33.72 -1.53 -9.40
N VAL A 48 34.50 -0.53 -8.93
CA VAL A 48 33.99 0.58 -8.12
C VAL A 48 33.07 1.52 -8.93
N CYS A 49 33.12 1.45 -10.25
CA CYS A 49 32.31 2.30 -11.12
C CYS A 49 30.80 2.05 -10.95
N SER A 50 30.38 0.85 -10.53
CA SER A 50 28.98 0.54 -10.21
C SER A 50 28.48 1.34 -8.99
N GLY A 51 29.39 1.68 -8.07
CA GLY A 51 29.12 2.49 -6.88
C GLY A 51 28.78 3.95 -7.18
N PHE A 52 29.18 4.49 -8.35
CA PHE A 52 28.89 5.88 -8.74
C PHE A 52 27.41 6.21 -8.90
N SER A 53 26.54 5.21 -8.80
CA SER A 53 25.10 5.43 -8.65
C SER A 53 24.72 6.16 -7.35
N SER A 54 25.48 6.03 -6.26
CA SER A 54 25.19 6.72 -4.99
C SER A 54 25.85 8.10 -4.90
N VAL A 55 25.21 9.04 -4.20
CA VAL A 55 25.78 10.35 -3.86
C VAL A 55 27.01 10.18 -2.97
N THR A 56 26.95 9.23 -2.03
CA THR A 56 28.03 8.97 -1.06
C THR A 56 29.33 8.54 -1.74
N GLU A 57 29.27 7.62 -2.70
CA GLU A 57 30.43 7.14 -3.46
C GLU A 57 31.09 8.26 -4.27
N LYS A 58 30.29 9.14 -4.91
CA LYS A 58 30.83 10.32 -5.61
C LYS A 58 31.61 11.24 -4.68
N LEU A 59 31.16 11.42 -3.43
CA LEU A 59 31.87 12.19 -2.41
C LEU A 59 33.13 11.48 -1.90
N GLU A 60 33.13 10.15 -1.81
CA GLU A 60 34.32 9.38 -1.45
C GLU A 60 35.43 9.52 -2.51
N VAL A 61 35.08 9.62 -3.80
CA VAL A 61 36.07 9.91 -4.85
C VAL A 61 36.74 11.27 -4.61
N TRP A 62 35.98 12.31 -4.25
CA TRP A 62 36.56 13.61 -3.90
C TRP A 62 37.52 13.52 -2.71
N ARG A 63 37.19 12.71 -1.69
CA ARG A 63 38.07 12.49 -0.53
C ARG A 63 39.34 11.75 -0.93
N LEU A 64 39.23 10.75 -1.80
CA LEU A 64 40.40 10.04 -2.33
C LEU A 64 41.30 10.98 -3.15
N ILE A 65 40.71 11.85 -3.99
CA ILE A 65 41.46 12.88 -4.71
C ILE A 65 42.20 13.78 -3.72
N ASP A 66 41.51 14.32 -2.72
CA ASP A 66 42.12 15.17 -1.70
C ASP A 66 43.25 14.45 -0.94
N ASP A 67 43.10 13.15 -0.66
CA ASP A 67 44.13 12.33 -0.02
C ASP A 67 45.34 12.08 -0.92
N CYS A 68 45.12 11.81 -2.21
CA CYS A 68 46.20 11.64 -3.19
C CYS A 68 46.99 12.94 -3.36
N LEU A 69 46.28 14.07 -3.44
CA LEU A 69 46.91 15.38 -3.51
C LEU A 69 47.75 15.64 -2.26
N ARG A 70 47.20 15.50 -1.06
CA ARG A 70 47.91 15.77 0.19
C ARG A 70 49.15 14.89 0.41
N ARG A 71 49.14 13.66 -0.11
CA ARG A 71 50.25 12.70 0.00
C ARG A 71 51.21 12.71 -1.19
N ASP A 72 50.95 13.56 -2.18
CA ASP A 72 51.62 13.56 -3.50
C ASP A 72 51.64 12.16 -4.17
N ASP A 73 50.57 11.40 -3.97
CA ASP A 73 50.40 10.05 -4.50
C ASP A 73 49.84 10.09 -5.94
N VAL A 74 50.72 10.43 -6.88
CA VAL A 74 50.38 10.51 -8.30
C VAL A 74 49.95 9.15 -8.87
N LYS A 75 50.43 8.03 -8.31
CA LYS A 75 50.12 6.69 -8.82
C LYS A 75 48.67 6.32 -8.52
N ALA A 76 48.21 6.53 -7.29
CA ALA A 76 46.81 6.35 -6.94
C ALA A 76 45.89 7.27 -7.77
N LEU A 77 46.33 8.51 -8.00
CA LEU A 77 45.60 9.47 -8.81
C LEU A 77 45.48 9.02 -10.28
N GLN A 78 46.55 8.49 -10.87
CA GLN A 78 46.56 7.92 -12.21
C GLN A 78 45.65 6.70 -12.32
N GLN A 79 45.68 5.80 -11.34
CA GLN A 79 44.79 4.64 -11.27
C GLN A 79 43.32 5.05 -11.24
N LEU A 80 42.97 6.09 -10.46
CA LEU A 80 41.62 6.63 -10.40
C LEU A 80 41.16 7.22 -11.74
N PHE A 81 42.01 7.97 -12.42
CA PHE A 81 41.65 8.59 -13.68
C PHE A 81 41.76 7.68 -14.90
N ALA A 82 42.39 6.52 -14.76
CA ALA A 82 42.31 5.43 -15.73
C ALA A 82 40.93 4.77 -15.77
N LEU A 83 40.10 4.95 -14.72
CA LEU A 83 38.74 4.42 -14.70
C LEU A 83 37.85 5.09 -15.76
N PRO A 84 36.99 4.32 -16.46
CA PRO A 84 36.14 4.83 -17.52
C PRO A 84 35.31 6.05 -17.10
N GLY A 85 35.54 7.17 -17.79
CA GLY A 85 34.79 8.41 -17.62
C GLY A 85 35.16 9.25 -16.39
N VAL A 86 35.79 8.69 -15.35
CA VAL A 86 36.07 9.38 -14.08
C VAL A 86 36.85 10.67 -14.28
N SER A 87 37.84 10.67 -15.18
CA SER A 87 38.65 11.85 -15.53
C SER A 87 37.82 13.12 -15.82
N GLY A 88 36.67 12.99 -16.51
CA GLY A 88 35.83 14.12 -16.90
C GLY A 88 34.72 14.50 -15.90
N ARG A 89 34.54 13.73 -14.82
CA ARG A 89 33.45 13.94 -13.84
C ARG A 89 33.82 14.92 -12.73
N PHE A 90 35.11 15.11 -12.50
CA PHE A 90 35.68 15.86 -11.38
C PHE A 90 36.44 17.08 -11.90
N PRO A 91 35.78 18.25 -12.02
CA PRO A 91 36.37 19.44 -12.62
C PRO A 91 37.29 20.21 -11.66
N PHE A 92 38.09 21.13 -12.21
CA PHE A 92 38.92 22.11 -11.48
C PHE A 92 39.98 21.51 -10.53
N LEU A 93 40.55 20.35 -10.90
CA LEU A 93 41.57 19.65 -10.10
C LEU A 93 42.83 20.48 -9.86
N LEU A 94 43.31 21.23 -10.87
CA LEU A 94 44.47 22.11 -10.74
C LEU A 94 44.24 23.23 -9.72
N ARG A 95 43.09 23.92 -9.81
CA ARG A 95 42.68 24.92 -8.83
C ARG A 95 42.65 24.33 -7.43
N ARG A 96 42.06 23.13 -7.28
CA ARG A 96 41.94 22.43 -6.01
C ARG A 96 43.30 22.04 -5.43
N LEU A 97 44.25 21.60 -6.26
CA LEU A 97 45.63 21.32 -5.84
C LEU A 97 46.31 22.58 -5.30
N ILE A 98 46.25 23.68 -6.05
CA ILE A 98 46.87 24.96 -5.65
C ILE A 98 46.29 25.47 -4.32
N GLU A 99 44.97 25.38 -4.15
CA GLU A 99 44.30 25.87 -2.94
C GLU A 99 44.54 24.99 -1.70
N LYS A 100 44.73 23.67 -1.85
CA LYS A 100 44.79 22.73 -0.71
C LYS A 100 46.15 22.09 -0.45
N SER A 101 46.95 21.87 -1.47
CA SER A 101 48.19 21.09 -1.40
C SER A 101 49.18 21.59 -2.47
N PRO A 102 49.64 22.84 -2.37
CA PRO A 102 50.51 23.45 -3.37
C PRO A 102 51.86 22.72 -3.49
N ASP A 103 52.31 22.07 -2.43
CA ASP A 103 53.62 21.40 -2.34
C ASP A 103 53.68 20.04 -3.06
N SER A 104 52.55 19.54 -3.58
CA SER A 104 52.45 18.20 -4.19
C SER A 104 52.97 18.18 -5.63
N GLU A 105 54.29 18.10 -5.79
CA GLU A 105 54.98 18.30 -7.06
C GLU A 105 54.62 17.27 -8.14
N LYS A 106 54.58 15.98 -7.80
CA LYS A 106 54.29 14.92 -8.80
C LYS A 106 52.87 15.02 -9.31
N CYS A 107 51.92 15.23 -8.39
CA CYS A 107 50.53 15.47 -8.73
C CYS A 107 50.36 16.75 -9.55
N ARG A 108 51.10 17.81 -9.23
CA ARG A 108 51.08 19.09 -9.95
C ARG A 108 51.53 18.92 -11.41
N THR A 109 52.67 18.28 -11.64
CA THR A 109 53.17 18.00 -12.99
C THR A 109 52.16 17.19 -13.80
N TYR A 110 51.67 16.09 -13.23
CA TYR A 110 50.69 15.23 -13.89
C TYR A 110 49.37 15.95 -14.23
N LEU A 111 48.85 16.79 -13.34
CA LEU A 111 47.64 17.55 -13.62
C LEU A 111 47.87 18.69 -14.62
N MET A 112 49.06 19.29 -14.67
CA MET A 112 49.41 20.30 -15.67
C MET A 112 49.47 19.70 -17.07
N GLU A 113 50.03 18.50 -17.22
CA GLU A 113 50.07 17.76 -18.49
C GLU A 113 48.67 17.41 -19.01
N ARG A 114 47.71 17.19 -18.10
CA ARG A 114 46.31 16.90 -18.47
C ARG A 114 45.53 18.12 -18.95
N GLY A 115 46.00 19.33 -18.64
CA GLY A 115 45.34 20.58 -19.01
C GLY A 115 44.25 21.03 -18.04
N VAL A 116 43.73 22.22 -18.30
CA VAL A 116 42.71 22.88 -17.47
C VAL A 116 41.30 22.39 -17.81
N THR A 117 40.42 22.40 -16.81
CA THR A 117 38.99 22.15 -17.06
C THR A 117 38.44 23.26 -17.95
N PRO A 118 37.80 22.93 -19.09
CA PRO A 118 37.18 23.92 -19.95
C PRO A 118 36.07 24.63 -19.18
N CYS A 119 36.12 25.95 -19.13
CA CYS A 119 35.12 26.76 -18.44
C CYS A 119 34.69 27.95 -19.31
N VAL A 120 33.42 28.35 -19.16
CA VAL A 120 32.85 29.48 -19.88
C VAL A 120 32.43 30.53 -18.86
N THR A 121 33.23 31.58 -18.74
CA THR A 121 32.95 32.73 -17.87
C THR A 121 32.46 33.94 -18.66
N GLU A 122 33.00 34.16 -19.86
CA GLU A 122 32.74 35.34 -20.71
C GLU A 122 31.26 35.58 -21.01
N ILE A 123 30.49 34.50 -21.23
CA ILE A 123 29.10 34.58 -21.70
C ILE A 123 28.09 34.47 -20.54
N LEU A 124 28.52 33.89 -19.42
CA LEU A 124 27.63 33.44 -18.34
C LEU A 124 27.78 34.23 -17.03
N TYR A 125 28.64 35.26 -17.02
CA TYR A 125 29.04 35.98 -15.82
C TYR A 125 27.87 36.64 -15.03
N THR A 126 26.72 36.89 -15.66
CA THR A 126 25.69 37.78 -15.10
C THR A 126 24.39 37.14 -14.62
N GLN A 127 24.13 35.84 -14.80
CA GLN A 127 22.79 35.28 -14.57
C GLN A 127 22.77 33.95 -13.82
N ARG A 128 22.30 33.98 -12.55
CA ARG A 128 21.74 32.79 -11.89
C ARG A 128 20.23 32.63 -12.11
N THR A 129 19.52 33.68 -12.54
CA THR A 129 18.07 33.64 -12.80
C THR A 129 17.65 34.72 -13.78
N SER A 130 16.85 34.29 -14.77
CA SER A 130 15.84 35.02 -15.55
C SER A 130 16.30 36.27 -16.32
N GLY A 131 16.48 36.09 -17.64
CA GLY A 131 16.45 37.21 -18.58
C GLY A 131 17.44 37.09 -19.73
N GLY A 132 17.31 36.05 -20.54
CA GLY A 132 17.78 36.03 -21.91
C GLY A 132 19.25 36.38 -22.12
N THR A 133 20.13 35.38 -22.10
CA THR A 133 21.27 35.48 -23.01
C THR A 133 20.69 35.59 -24.43
N ASN A 134 21.04 36.63 -25.19
CA ASN A 134 20.80 36.71 -26.65
C ASN A 134 21.50 35.57 -27.45
N LEU A 135 22.06 34.60 -26.75
CA LEU A 135 22.66 33.40 -27.27
C LEU A 135 21.58 32.55 -27.96
N SER A 136 21.67 32.45 -29.28
CA SER A 136 20.81 31.61 -30.11
C SER A 136 21.49 30.28 -30.41
N LYS A 137 20.72 29.25 -30.77
CA LYS A 137 21.24 27.94 -31.20
C LYS A 137 22.34 28.08 -32.26
N LYS A 138 22.10 28.93 -33.27
CA LYS A 138 23.06 29.22 -34.34
C LYS A 138 24.41 29.75 -33.84
N ILE A 139 24.41 30.66 -32.87
CA ILE A 139 25.64 31.21 -32.30
C ILE A 139 26.40 30.12 -31.54
N VAL A 140 25.71 29.30 -30.75
CA VAL A 140 26.32 28.19 -30.01
C VAL A 140 26.92 27.17 -30.97
N ASP A 141 26.18 26.78 -32.01
CA ASP A 141 26.66 25.85 -33.05
C ASP A 141 27.92 26.40 -33.75
N GLU A 142 27.92 27.70 -34.07
CA GLU A 142 29.08 28.35 -34.66
C GLU A 142 30.29 28.36 -33.70
N MET A 143 30.07 28.68 -32.43
CA MET A 143 31.12 28.67 -31.41
C MET A 143 31.72 27.27 -31.20
N ILE A 144 30.88 26.23 -31.21
CA ILE A 144 31.32 24.83 -31.11
C ILE A 144 32.15 24.48 -32.36
N SER A 145 31.65 24.80 -33.56
CA SER A 145 32.34 24.50 -34.82
C SER A 145 33.72 25.16 -34.92
N ARG A 146 33.85 26.38 -34.37
CA ARG A 146 35.10 27.15 -34.29
C ARG A 146 35.98 26.75 -33.11
N ARG A 147 35.59 25.74 -32.32
CA ARG A 147 36.28 25.28 -31.09
C ARG A 147 36.44 26.38 -30.03
N MET A 148 35.61 27.41 -30.07
CA MET A 148 35.55 28.45 -29.04
C MET A 148 34.77 27.97 -27.81
N LEU A 149 33.85 27.03 -28.01
CA LEU A 149 33.06 26.41 -26.96
C LEU A 149 33.25 24.91 -26.98
N GLN A 150 33.79 24.34 -25.90
CA GLN A 150 33.91 22.90 -25.73
C GLN A 150 32.59 22.32 -25.21
N ALA A 151 32.19 21.15 -25.71
CA ALA A 151 30.91 20.53 -25.37
C ALA A 151 30.83 20.08 -23.89
N ASP A 152 31.97 19.80 -23.27
CA ASP A 152 32.14 19.40 -21.87
C ASP A 152 32.53 20.55 -20.94
N ALA A 153 32.36 21.80 -21.40
CA ALA A 153 32.68 22.97 -20.60
C ALA A 153 31.78 23.12 -19.37
N TRP A 154 32.31 23.82 -18.37
CA TRP A 154 31.66 24.08 -17.09
C TRP A 154 31.33 25.57 -16.92
N ALA A 155 30.20 25.84 -16.28
CA ALA A 155 29.78 27.16 -15.87
C ALA A 155 30.07 27.35 -14.37
N VAL A 156 30.63 28.51 -14.00
CA VAL A 156 31.10 28.81 -12.64
C VAL A 156 30.36 30.02 -12.10
N PHE A 157 29.71 29.87 -10.95
CA PHE A 157 28.91 30.93 -10.34
C PHE A 157 29.31 31.15 -8.87
N PRO A 158 29.83 32.34 -8.51
CA PRO A 158 29.89 32.73 -7.11
C PRO A 158 28.46 32.92 -6.57
N ALA A 159 28.16 32.38 -5.39
CA ALA A 159 26.86 32.59 -4.75
C ALA A 159 26.76 33.98 -4.12
N ARG A 160 25.53 34.52 -4.02
CA ARG A 160 25.26 35.75 -3.27
C ARG A 160 25.73 35.57 -1.83
N GLY A 161 26.74 36.36 -1.42
CA GLY A 161 27.30 36.34 -0.06
C GLY A 161 28.62 35.58 0.12
N ASP A 162 29.35 35.24 -0.94
CA ASP A 162 30.73 34.67 -0.96
C ASP A 162 30.99 33.35 -0.21
N ASP A 163 29.99 32.74 0.42
CA ASP A 163 30.21 31.53 1.21
C ASP A 163 30.35 30.24 0.37
N PHE A 164 29.87 30.22 -0.88
CA PHE A 164 29.95 29.05 -1.76
C PHE A 164 30.03 29.37 -3.26
N VAL A 165 30.62 28.44 -4.02
CA VAL A 165 30.77 28.48 -5.48
C VAL A 165 30.05 27.26 -6.07
N VAL A 166 29.25 27.48 -7.12
CA VAL A 166 28.56 26.42 -7.85
C VAL A 166 29.23 26.19 -9.19
N PHE A 167 29.49 24.93 -9.50
CA PHE A 167 30.07 24.47 -10.75
C PHE A 167 29.04 23.57 -11.44
N ASP A 168 28.43 24.04 -12.52
CA ASP A 168 27.49 23.24 -13.29
C ASP A 168 28.12 22.84 -14.63
N PRO A 169 27.91 21.60 -15.11
CA PRO A 169 28.13 21.32 -16.52
C PRO A 169 27.31 22.30 -17.37
N LEU A 170 27.85 22.78 -18.48
CA LEU A 170 27.18 23.79 -19.30
C LEU A 170 25.80 23.32 -19.79
N SER A 171 25.66 22.02 -20.09
CA SER A 171 24.39 21.38 -20.43
C SER A 171 23.37 21.52 -19.30
N VAL A 172 23.75 21.24 -18.05
CA VAL A 172 22.89 21.43 -16.87
C VAL A 172 22.49 22.90 -16.73
N HIS A 173 23.42 23.83 -16.95
CA HIS A 173 23.11 25.26 -16.88
C HIS A 173 22.04 25.68 -17.91
N PHE A 174 22.16 25.24 -19.18
CA PHE A 174 21.14 25.53 -20.20
C PHE A 174 19.79 24.90 -19.86
N LEU A 175 19.77 23.66 -19.35
CA LEU A 175 18.56 22.97 -18.92
C LEU A 175 17.85 23.69 -17.76
N LYS A 176 18.61 24.18 -16.76
CA LYS A 176 18.05 24.97 -15.65
C LYS A 176 17.34 26.24 -16.12
N ASN A 177 17.73 26.79 -17.26
CA ASN A 177 17.21 28.02 -17.85
C ASN A 177 16.23 27.78 -19.01
N ASN A 178 15.64 26.57 -19.14
CA ASN A 178 14.68 26.23 -20.21
C ASN A 178 15.24 26.34 -21.64
N ARG A 179 16.56 26.40 -21.81
CA ARG A 179 17.25 26.48 -23.11
C ARG A 179 17.53 25.10 -23.68
N PHE A 180 16.45 24.35 -23.94
CA PHE A 180 16.53 22.97 -24.46
C PHE A 180 17.20 22.90 -25.84
N ASP A 181 17.03 23.94 -26.65
CA ASP A 181 17.68 24.11 -27.96
C ASP A 181 19.21 24.13 -27.85
N LEU A 182 19.75 24.83 -26.85
CA LEU A 182 21.19 24.95 -26.64
C LEU A 182 21.78 23.68 -26.00
N ALA A 183 21.03 23.08 -25.07
CA ALA A 183 21.42 21.81 -24.47
C ALA A 183 21.46 20.70 -25.53
N GLU A 184 20.56 20.74 -26.51
CA GLU A 184 20.56 19.84 -27.66
C GLU A 184 21.83 20.01 -28.52
N SER A 185 22.20 21.24 -28.87
CA SER A 185 23.45 21.51 -29.62
C SER A 185 24.69 20.97 -28.90
N LEU A 186 24.75 21.09 -27.58
CA LEU A 186 25.86 20.51 -26.81
C LEU A 186 25.83 18.98 -26.86
N LEU A 187 24.66 18.37 -26.75
CA LEU A 187 24.52 16.92 -26.88
C LEU A 187 24.95 16.42 -28.26
N ASP A 188 24.57 17.14 -29.33
CA ASP A 188 25.00 16.88 -30.71
C ASP A 188 26.52 16.96 -30.85
N ALA A 189 27.16 17.88 -30.12
CA ALA A 189 28.61 18.05 -30.07
C ALA A 189 29.34 17.03 -29.17
N GLY A 190 28.63 16.04 -28.60
CA GLY A 190 29.22 15.01 -27.76
C GLY A 190 29.39 15.40 -26.29
N SER A 191 28.55 16.33 -25.79
CA SER A 191 28.56 16.70 -24.36
C SER A 191 28.28 15.50 -23.47
N ARG A 192 28.96 15.46 -22.32
CA ARG A 192 28.82 14.39 -21.34
C ARG A 192 27.48 14.45 -20.62
N VAL A 193 26.89 13.29 -20.38
CA VAL A 193 25.67 13.11 -19.58
C VAL A 193 25.92 12.42 -18.24
N ASP A 194 27.13 11.88 -18.04
CA ASP A 194 27.59 11.23 -16.81
C ASP A 194 28.33 12.21 -15.88
N VAL A 195 27.90 13.48 -15.88
CA VAL A 195 28.45 14.56 -15.06
C VAL A 195 27.34 15.17 -14.21
N CYS A 196 27.68 15.75 -13.07
CA CYS A 196 26.73 16.43 -12.19
C CYS A 196 27.30 17.76 -11.67
N GLY A 197 26.42 18.67 -11.26
CA GLY A 197 26.84 19.91 -10.61
C GLY A 197 27.58 19.67 -9.29
N TRP A 198 28.40 20.63 -8.88
CA TRP A 198 29.13 20.61 -7.60
C TRP A 198 28.98 21.93 -6.87
N VAL A 199 28.76 21.86 -5.56
CA VAL A 199 28.71 23.04 -4.69
C VAL A 199 29.88 23.01 -3.72
N TRP A 200 30.75 24.02 -3.76
CA TRP A 200 31.95 24.12 -2.92
C TRP A 200 31.80 25.27 -1.92
N ARG A 201 32.27 25.09 -0.68
CA ARG A 201 32.40 26.20 0.27
C ARG A 201 33.62 27.05 -0.07
N GLY A 202 33.43 28.35 -0.28
CA GLY A 202 34.42 29.27 -0.86
C GLY A 202 35.75 29.34 -0.11
N ARG A 203 35.74 29.22 1.24
CA ARG A 203 36.95 29.36 2.07
C ARG A 203 37.82 28.10 2.23
N TYR A 204 37.34 26.91 1.86
CA TYR A 204 38.05 25.65 2.15
C TYR A 204 38.03 24.62 1.02
N SER A 205 37.46 24.97 -0.14
CA SER A 205 37.28 24.08 -1.30
C SER A 205 36.73 22.70 -0.91
N ARG A 206 35.85 22.70 0.12
CA ARG A 206 35.15 21.52 0.62
C ARG A 206 33.89 21.34 -0.21
N VAL A 207 33.69 20.15 -0.75
CA VAL A 207 32.45 19.79 -1.46
C VAL A 207 31.35 19.69 -0.41
N LEU A 208 30.33 20.55 -0.57
CA LEU A 208 29.17 20.61 0.32
C LEU A 208 28.05 19.72 -0.18
N ASP A 209 27.84 19.71 -1.50
CA ASP A 209 26.67 19.08 -2.09
C ASP A 209 26.97 18.58 -3.52
N VAL A 210 26.24 17.54 -3.92
CA VAL A 210 26.26 16.96 -5.26
C VAL A 210 25.01 17.41 -5.98
N GLY A 211 25.20 18.23 -7.02
CA GLY A 211 24.11 18.67 -7.87
C GLY A 211 23.55 17.57 -8.76
N VAL A 212 22.67 17.97 -9.67
CA VAL A 212 21.97 17.07 -10.59
C VAL A 212 22.76 16.81 -11.87
N THR A 213 22.50 15.66 -12.49
CA THR A 213 22.94 15.34 -13.86
C THR A 213 22.06 16.04 -14.90
N PRO A 214 22.46 16.09 -16.19
CA PRO A 214 21.60 16.60 -17.26
C PRO A 214 20.23 15.91 -17.32
N LEU A 215 20.19 14.58 -17.15
CA LEU A 215 18.94 13.82 -17.11
C LEU A 215 18.03 14.26 -15.96
N GLN A 216 18.57 14.25 -14.73
CA GLN A 216 17.82 14.63 -13.53
C GLN A 216 17.35 16.08 -13.60
N CYS A 217 18.20 16.98 -14.11
CA CYS A 217 17.86 18.40 -14.30
C CYS A 217 16.71 18.59 -15.30
N LEU A 218 16.73 17.88 -16.43
CA LEU A 218 15.67 17.98 -17.43
C LEU A 218 14.36 17.41 -16.89
N VAL A 219 14.38 16.27 -16.20
CA VAL A 219 13.19 15.70 -15.55
C VAL A 219 12.61 16.67 -14.52
N GLN A 220 13.44 17.19 -13.61
CA GLN A 220 13.01 18.24 -12.67
C GLN A 220 12.45 19.46 -13.39
N ARG A 221 12.98 19.79 -14.58
CA ARG A 221 12.52 20.95 -15.32
C ARG A 221 11.13 20.76 -15.89
N LEU A 222 10.94 19.66 -16.61
CA LEU A 222 9.68 19.25 -17.22
C LEU A 222 8.55 19.13 -16.20
N LEU A 223 8.86 18.65 -14.99
CA LEU A 223 7.89 18.49 -13.90
C LEU A 223 7.37 19.81 -13.30
N ARG A 224 8.02 20.96 -13.54
CA ARG A 224 7.52 22.28 -13.08
C ARG A 224 7.10 23.20 -14.23
N LEU A 225 6.96 22.68 -15.45
CA LEU A 225 6.38 23.45 -16.55
C LEU A 225 4.86 23.43 -16.41
N ASP A 226 4.24 24.61 -16.54
CA ASP A 226 2.79 24.75 -16.43
C ASP A 226 2.09 24.38 -17.74
N SER A 227 0.75 24.28 -17.72
CA SER A 227 -0.05 23.90 -18.89
C SER A 227 0.11 24.85 -20.08
N GLU A 228 0.38 26.13 -19.81
CA GLU A 228 0.61 27.17 -20.83
C GLU A 228 1.93 26.98 -21.58
N GLU A 229 2.88 26.23 -21.02
CA GLU A 229 4.21 25.98 -21.60
C GLU A 229 4.25 24.68 -22.44
N HIS A 230 3.11 24.24 -22.98
CA HIS A 230 2.98 22.97 -23.71
C HIS A 230 4.02 22.80 -24.83
N ALA A 231 4.26 23.82 -25.66
CA ALA A 231 5.24 23.75 -26.75
C ALA A 231 6.68 23.56 -26.23
N LEU A 232 7.02 24.18 -25.09
CA LEU A 232 8.32 24.03 -24.45
C LEU A 232 8.45 22.63 -23.83
N ARG A 233 7.39 22.12 -23.19
CA ARG A 233 7.33 20.77 -22.63
C ARG A 233 7.54 19.70 -23.71
N GLN A 234 6.90 19.84 -24.88
CA GLN A 234 7.09 18.90 -26.00
C GLN A 234 8.54 18.89 -26.52
N LYS A 235 9.18 20.06 -26.65
CA LYS A 235 10.61 20.15 -27.00
C LYS A 235 11.49 19.46 -25.96
N GLY A 236 11.19 19.67 -24.68
CA GLY A 236 11.93 19.05 -23.58
C GLY A 236 11.73 17.53 -23.53
N LEU A 237 10.54 17.00 -23.83
CA LEU A 237 10.30 15.55 -23.94
C LEU A 237 11.08 14.92 -25.10
N ALA A 238 11.13 15.58 -26.26
CA ALA A 238 11.95 15.12 -27.39
C ALA A 238 13.43 15.08 -27.01
N LEU A 239 13.93 16.11 -26.32
CA LEU A 239 15.30 16.11 -25.79
C LEU A 239 15.51 15.03 -24.72
N LEU A 240 14.50 14.78 -23.86
CA LEU A 240 14.56 13.78 -22.80
C LEU A 240 14.82 12.39 -23.39
N GLU A 241 14.12 12.00 -24.46
CA GLU A 241 14.38 10.71 -25.11
C GLU A 241 15.84 10.55 -25.55
N ARG A 242 16.46 11.62 -26.06
CA ARG A 242 17.86 11.61 -26.50
C ARG A 242 18.81 11.48 -25.31
N ILE A 243 18.58 12.27 -24.26
CA ILE A 243 19.40 12.24 -23.05
C ILE A 243 19.27 10.90 -22.33
N VAL A 244 18.09 10.31 -22.24
CA VAL A 244 17.87 9.00 -21.59
C VAL A 244 18.68 7.90 -22.29
N ARG A 245 18.68 7.86 -23.63
CA ARG A 245 19.50 6.90 -24.40
C ARG A 245 21.00 7.13 -24.17
N ALA A 246 21.45 8.40 -24.17
CA ALA A 246 22.84 8.73 -23.87
C ALA A 246 23.22 8.34 -22.42
N SER A 247 22.33 8.56 -21.45
CA SER A 247 22.55 8.20 -20.05
C SER A 247 22.62 6.70 -19.83
N LYS A 248 21.83 5.91 -20.56
CA LYS A 248 21.96 4.45 -20.56
C LYS A 248 23.31 4.01 -21.13
N ALA A 249 23.70 4.54 -22.29
CA ALA A 249 24.99 4.21 -22.91
C ALA A 249 26.19 4.59 -22.02
N ALA A 250 26.07 5.67 -21.25
CA ALA A 250 27.09 6.12 -20.32
C ALA A 250 27.04 5.43 -18.93
N GLY A 251 26.06 4.55 -18.68
CA GLY A 251 25.90 3.87 -17.40
C GLY A 251 25.48 4.78 -16.24
N CYS A 252 24.80 5.90 -16.53
CA CYS A 252 24.38 6.89 -15.53
C CYS A 252 22.86 7.06 -15.36
N LEU A 253 22.06 6.21 -16.01
CA LEU A 253 20.59 6.26 -15.96
C LEU A 253 20.02 6.16 -14.53
N ASP A 254 20.58 5.23 -13.73
CA ASP A 254 20.11 4.94 -12.37
C ASP A 254 20.85 5.72 -11.28
N TRP A 255 21.58 6.77 -11.67
CA TRP A 255 22.26 7.61 -10.70
C TRP A 255 21.26 8.30 -9.78
N LYS A 256 21.59 8.26 -8.48
CA LYS A 256 20.81 8.87 -7.43
C LYS A 256 21.24 10.31 -7.21
N PHE A 257 20.30 11.09 -6.71
CA PHE A 257 20.49 12.46 -6.26
C PHE A 257 19.58 12.73 -5.06
N GLU A 258 19.91 13.74 -4.27
CA GLU A 258 19.06 14.16 -3.16
C GLU A 258 17.94 15.08 -3.65
N HIS A 259 16.71 14.78 -3.25
CA HIS A 259 15.54 15.65 -3.43
C HIS A 259 15.02 16.08 -2.06
N ASP A 260 14.90 17.39 -1.82
CA ASP A 260 14.36 18.03 -0.59
C ASP A 260 14.91 17.50 0.74
N HIS A 261 16.20 17.13 0.78
CA HIS A 261 16.93 16.69 1.98
C HIS A 261 16.34 15.48 2.73
N ARG A 262 15.37 14.75 2.15
CA ARG A 262 14.68 13.64 2.84
C ARG A 262 14.92 12.27 2.25
N ARG A 263 15.25 12.13 0.94
CA ARG A 263 15.55 10.83 0.28
C ARG A 263 16.46 10.98 -0.96
N GLU A 264 17.37 10.02 -1.15
CA GLU A 264 18.02 9.77 -2.44
C GLU A 264 17.02 9.10 -3.40
N GLY A 265 16.90 9.61 -4.63
CA GLY A 265 16.02 9.05 -5.66
C GLY A 265 16.66 9.03 -7.04
N THR A 266 16.12 8.23 -7.95
CA THR A 266 16.48 8.24 -9.38
C THR A 266 15.56 9.17 -10.17
N ALA A 267 15.91 9.48 -11.41
CA ALA A 267 15.04 10.24 -12.31
C ALA A 267 13.67 9.56 -12.50
N LEU A 268 13.65 8.23 -12.63
CA LEU A 268 12.41 7.44 -12.71
C LEU A 268 11.62 7.49 -11.40
N GLY A 269 12.29 7.39 -10.26
CA GLY A 269 11.64 7.53 -8.95
C GLY A 269 10.97 8.89 -8.75
N LEU A 270 11.62 9.97 -9.17
CA LEU A 270 11.05 11.32 -9.13
C LEU A 270 9.83 11.45 -10.06
N ALA A 271 9.93 10.95 -11.30
CA ALA A 271 8.79 10.96 -12.24
C ALA A 271 7.58 10.17 -11.71
N CYS A 272 7.83 9.02 -11.06
CA CYS A 272 6.80 8.23 -10.39
C CYS A 272 6.16 8.99 -9.22
N LEU A 273 6.99 9.62 -8.38
CA LEU A 273 6.54 10.40 -7.23
C LEU A 273 5.64 11.57 -7.64
N CYS A 274 5.96 12.24 -8.75
CA CYS A 274 5.17 13.34 -9.30
C CYS A 274 4.02 12.89 -10.21
N ARG A 275 3.82 11.57 -10.41
CA ARG A 275 2.72 10.99 -11.21
C ARG A 275 2.69 11.47 -12.67
N ASP A 276 3.85 11.69 -13.29
CA ASP A 276 3.97 12.08 -14.71
C ASP A 276 4.15 10.84 -15.59
N ALA A 277 3.04 10.36 -16.15
CA ALA A 277 3.00 9.15 -16.97
C ALA A 277 3.86 9.27 -18.24
N GLU A 278 3.97 10.46 -18.85
CA GLU A 278 4.73 10.64 -20.09
C GLU A 278 6.24 10.53 -19.85
N ILE A 279 6.74 11.14 -18.77
CA ILE A 279 8.14 11.01 -18.37
C ILE A 279 8.45 9.57 -17.96
N VAL A 280 7.55 8.91 -17.21
CA VAL A 280 7.70 7.49 -16.84
C VAL A 280 7.75 6.60 -18.07
N ARG A 281 6.92 6.85 -19.09
CA ARG A 281 6.95 6.13 -20.37
C ARG A 281 8.30 6.30 -21.08
N VAL A 282 8.81 7.52 -21.20
CA VAL A 282 10.10 7.81 -21.86
C VAL A 282 11.27 7.12 -21.14
N LEU A 283 11.32 7.23 -19.81
CA LEU A 283 12.35 6.58 -19.00
C LEU A 283 12.21 5.05 -19.05
N GLY A 284 10.98 4.55 -18.96
CA GLY A 284 10.66 3.13 -18.96
C GLY A 284 10.99 2.44 -20.26
N GLY A 285 10.82 3.11 -21.41
CA GLY A 285 11.15 2.55 -22.73
C GLY A 285 12.63 2.21 -22.93
N VAL A 286 13.52 2.77 -22.11
CA VAL A 286 14.97 2.54 -22.19
C VAL A 286 15.48 1.73 -20.99
N THR A 287 14.72 1.63 -19.91
CA THR A 287 15.10 0.92 -18.68
C THR A 287 14.94 -0.60 -18.87
N ASP A 288 16.04 -1.36 -18.80
CA ASP A 288 16.00 -2.81 -19.04
C ASP A 288 15.39 -3.60 -17.89
N ARG A 289 15.68 -3.16 -16.66
CA ARG A 289 15.20 -3.81 -15.44
C ARG A 289 15.17 -2.82 -14.29
N VAL A 290 14.08 -2.80 -13.55
CA VAL A 290 13.98 -2.07 -12.28
C VAL A 290 14.11 -3.06 -11.13
N ASP A 291 15.17 -2.93 -10.33
CA ASP A 291 15.33 -3.69 -9.08
C ASP A 291 14.86 -2.92 -7.84
N GLN A 292 14.39 -1.68 -8.03
CA GLN A 292 13.89 -0.84 -6.94
C GLN A 292 12.50 -1.29 -6.48
N GLU A 293 12.44 -1.87 -5.29
CA GLU A 293 11.19 -2.07 -4.59
C GLU A 293 10.64 -0.72 -4.14
N GLY A 294 9.52 -0.33 -4.74
CA GLY A 294 8.68 0.73 -4.19
C GLY A 294 8.18 1.80 -5.14
N LEU A 295 8.53 1.74 -6.43
CA LEU A 295 7.98 2.68 -7.42
C LEU A 295 6.44 2.72 -7.44
N PRO A 296 5.70 1.59 -7.39
CA PRO A 296 4.24 1.65 -7.29
C PRO A 296 3.76 2.38 -6.03
N PHE A 297 4.48 2.24 -4.91
CA PHE A 297 4.14 2.95 -3.67
C PHE A 297 4.40 4.44 -3.78
N LEU A 298 5.48 4.87 -4.45
CA LEU A 298 5.76 6.30 -4.70
C LEU A 298 4.64 6.96 -5.50
N ILE A 299 4.11 6.28 -6.53
CA ILE A 299 2.97 6.79 -7.32
C ILE A 299 1.73 6.97 -6.44
N LEU A 300 1.37 5.93 -5.68
CA LEU A 300 0.16 5.92 -4.86
C LEU A 300 0.20 6.96 -3.73
N THR A 301 1.35 7.15 -3.08
CA THR A 301 1.47 8.15 -1.99
C THR A 301 1.71 9.56 -2.50
N GLY A 302 2.39 9.72 -3.64
CA GLY A 302 2.79 11.02 -4.19
C GLY A 302 3.71 11.84 -3.29
N ASP A 303 4.02 13.06 -3.75
CA ASP A 303 4.62 14.15 -2.98
C ASP A 303 3.61 15.28 -2.83
N ASP A 304 2.45 14.96 -2.24
CA ASP A 304 1.38 15.94 -2.05
C ASP A 304 1.83 16.94 -0.96
N ASN A 305 2.55 18.00 -1.36
CA ASN A 305 3.04 19.04 -0.46
C ASN A 305 1.84 19.84 0.08
N PRO A 306 1.60 19.87 1.40
CA PRO A 306 0.39 20.48 1.97
C PRO A 306 0.28 21.99 1.72
N SER A 307 1.31 22.65 1.20
CA SER A 307 1.35 24.07 0.85
C SER A 307 0.83 24.41 -0.55
N ASP A 308 0.56 23.42 -1.42
CA ASP A 308 0.09 23.70 -2.78
C ASP A 308 -1.37 24.19 -2.76
N SER A 309 -1.55 25.42 -3.25
CA SER A 309 -2.83 26.15 -3.23
C SER A 309 -3.91 25.51 -4.11
N GLU A 310 -3.52 24.62 -5.03
CA GLU A 310 -4.42 23.84 -5.88
C GLU A 310 -4.35 22.36 -5.52
N ARG A 311 -4.98 21.97 -4.40
CA ARG A 311 -5.18 20.56 -4.10
C ARG A 311 -5.98 19.91 -5.25
N LEU A 312 -5.31 19.10 -6.06
CA LEU A 312 -5.96 18.24 -7.04
C LEU A 312 -7.07 17.45 -6.35
N SER A 313 -8.23 17.32 -7.00
CA SER A 313 -9.28 16.46 -6.49
C SER A 313 -8.77 15.01 -6.42
N GLN A 314 -9.25 14.24 -5.45
CA GLN A 314 -8.89 12.82 -5.30
C GLN A 314 -9.09 12.03 -6.61
N GLU A 315 -10.09 12.39 -7.41
CA GLU A 315 -10.37 11.77 -8.71
C GLU A 315 -9.29 12.07 -9.76
N LYS A 316 -8.76 13.31 -9.79
CA LYS A 316 -7.64 13.67 -10.66
C LYS A 316 -6.37 12.92 -10.23
N VAL A 317 -6.10 12.89 -8.93
CA VAL A 317 -4.99 12.11 -8.35
C VAL A 317 -5.09 10.64 -8.75
N ASP A 318 -6.25 10.01 -8.58
CA ASP A 318 -6.47 8.61 -8.96
C ASP A 318 -6.30 8.38 -10.47
N SER A 319 -6.69 9.34 -11.30
CA SER A 319 -6.45 9.26 -12.75
C SER A 319 -4.95 9.30 -13.07
N CYS A 320 -4.21 10.27 -12.54
CA CYS A 320 -2.76 10.38 -12.76
C CYS A 320 -2.01 9.16 -12.23
N CYS A 321 -2.40 8.66 -11.05
CA CYS A 321 -1.87 7.42 -10.49
C CYS A 321 -2.11 6.22 -11.43
N ALA A 322 -3.33 6.06 -11.93
CA ALA A 322 -3.69 4.98 -12.84
C ALA A 322 -2.89 5.03 -14.14
N ASP A 323 -2.80 6.20 -14.78
CA ASP A 323 -2.05 6.40 -16.03
C ASP A 323 -0.55 6.12 -15.82
N THR A 324 0.02 6.58 -14.71
CA THR A 324 1.43 6.34 -14.37
C THR A 324 1.71 4.88 -14.04
N LEU A 325 0.80 4.19 -13.35
CA LEU A 325 0.90 2.75 -13.06
C LEU A 325 0.81 1.90 -14.33
N GLU A 326 -0.04 2.30 -15.28
CA GLU A 326 -0.19 1.65 -16.58
C GLU A 326 1.16 1.69 -17.33
N GLU A 327 1.83 2.85 -17.37
CA GLU A 327 3.15 2.99 -17.98
C GLU A 327 4.26 2.28 -17.20
N LEU A 328 4.26 2.40 -15.87
CA LEU A 328 5.26 1.74 -15.02
C LEU A 328 5.21 0.21 -15.19
N ALA A 329 4.02 -0.36 -15.29
CA ALA A 329 3.85 -1.81 -15.44
C ALA A 329 4.38 -2.36 -16.78
N ASN A 330 4.65 -1.49 -17.78
CA ASN A 330 5.31 -1.91 -19.02
C ASN A 330 6.82 -2.17 -18.84
N ILE A 331 7.42 -1.75 -17.72
CA ILE A 331 8.85 -1.89 -17.45
C ILE A 331 9.15 -3.26 -16.85
N ARG A 332 10.14 -3.97 -17.41
CA ARG A 332 10.54 -5.29 -16.91
C ARG A 332 11.09 -5.19 -15.47
N GLY A 333 10.73 -6.16 -14.63
CA GLY A 333 11.19 -6.25 -13.25
C GLY A 333 10.33 -5.50 -12.22
N VAL A 334 9.35 -4.70 -12.65
CA VAL A 334 8.42 -4.04 -11.72
C VAL A 334 7.55 -5.07 -10.99
N ASN A 335 7.67 -5.11 -9.66
CA ASN A 335 6.88 -6.00 -8.82
C ASN A 335 5.65 -5.27 -8.25
N LEU A 336 4.49 -5.50 -8.87
CA LEU A 336 3.19 -4.97 -8.40
C LEU A 336 2.65 -5.66 -7.14
N ASN A 337 3.32 -6.72 -6.68
CA ASN A 337 2.97 -7.50 -5.48
C ASN A 337 4.04 -7.35 -4.38
N ALA A 338 4.91 -6.34 -4.47
CA ALA A 338 5.87 -6.03 -3.42
C ALA A 338 5.13 -5.71 -2.11
N VAL A 339 5.72 -6.08 -0.97
CA VAL A 339 5.14 -5.80 0.35
C VAL A 339 5.98 -4.73 1.03
N ARG A 340 5.35 -3.59 1.33
CA ARG A 340 5.97 -2.48 2.05
C ARG A 340 6.14 -2.84 3.54
N ARG A 341 6.98 -2.10 4.26
CA ARG A 341 7.30 -2.34 5.68
C ARG A 341 6.08 -2.39 6.62
N ASP A 342 5.01 -1.70 6.25
CA ASP A 342 3.73 -1.65 6.95
C ASP A 342 2.74 -2.74 6.50
N GLY A 343 3.19 -3.71 5.69
CA GLY A 343 2.39 -4.84 5.24
C GLY A 343 1.54 -4.57 4.00
N HIS A 344 1.48 -3.35 3.47
CA HIS A 344 0.69 -3.09 2.27
C HIS A 344 1.33 -3.65 0.99
N THR A 345 0.49 -4.21 0.11
CA THR A 345 0.79 -4.31 -1.32
C THR A 345 0.34 -3.03 -2.02
N PRO A 346 0.81 -2.73 -3.26
CA PRO A 346 0.28 -1.61 -4.02
C PRO A 346 -1.24 -1.65 -4.14
N LEU A 347 -1.81 -2.85 -4.35
CA LEU A 347 -3.26 -3.03 -4.45
C LEU A 347 -3.97 -2.76 -3.11
N SER A 348 -3.48 -3.29 -1.99
CA SER A 348 -4.12 -3.03 -0.69
C SER A 348 -4.00 -1.57 -0.27
N LEU A 349 -2.89 -0.91 -0.61
CA LEU A 349 -2.73 0.53 -0.39
C LEU A 349 -3.70 1.35 -1.25
N ALA A 350 -3.90 1.00 -2.53
CA ALA A 350 -4.88 1.66 -3.39
C ALA A 350 -6.31 1.55 -2.83
N CYS A 351 -6.68 0.37 -2.30
CA CYS A 351 -7.96 0.17 -1.62
C CYS A 351 -8.09 1.02 -0.35
N PHE A 352 -7.02 1.11 0.46
CA PHE A 352 -6.99 1.93 1.67
C PHE A 352 -7.12 3.43 1.37
N LEU A 353 -6.44 3.91 0.31
CA LEU A 353 -6.46 5.32 -0.12
C LEU A 353 -7.69 5.71 -0.94
N GLY A 354 -8.55 4.75 -1.30
CA GLY A 354 -9.75 5.02 -2.10
C GLY A 354 -9.48 5.28 -3.59
N LEU A 355 -8.36 4.81 -4.14
CA LEU A 355 -7.92 5.02 -5.53
C LEU A 355 -8.46 3.94 -6.48
N LYS A 356 -9.67 4.14 -7.01
CA LYS A 356 -10.45 3.13 -7.75
C LYS A 356 -9.82 2.80 -9.10
N LYS A 357 -9.49 3.82 -9.90
CA LYS A 357 -8.89 3.64 -11.23
C LYS A 357 -7.53 2.96 -11.09
N SER A 358 -6.74 3.39 -10.10
CA SER A 358 -5.44 2.82 -9.79
C SER A 358 -5.54 1.34 -9.41
N ALA A 359 -6.49 0.95 -8.55
CA ALA A 359 -6.72 -0.45 -8.20
C ALA A 359 -7.14 -1.30 -9.41
N ALA A 360 -7.98 -0.76 -10.30
CA ALA A 360 -8.39 -1.45 -11.52
C ALA A 360 -7.21 -1.70 -12.47
N VAL A 361 -6.34 -0.69 -12.66
CA VAL A 361 -5.09 -0.84 -13.43
C VAL A 361 -4.18 -1.89 -12.81
N LEU A 362 -3.96 -1.84 -11.49
CA LEU A 362 -3.14 -2.82 -10.79
C LEU A 362 -3.63 -4.26 -11.02
N LEU A 363 -4.93 -4.51 -10.87
CA LEU A 363 -5.54 -5.83 -11.14
C LEU A 363 -5.34 -6.25 -12.61
N LYS A 364 -5.64 -5.37 -13.55
CA LYS A 364 -5.47 -5.61 -14.99
C LYS A 364 -4.02 -5.95 -15.36
N ARG A 365 -3.05 -5.36 -14.66
CA ARG A 365 -1.61 -5.58 -14.86
C ARG A 365 -1.04 -6.74 -14.01
N GLY A 366 -1.88 -7.53 -13.35
CA GLY A 366 -1.46 -8.76 -12.65
C GLY A 366 -1.14 -8.60 -11.17
N ALA A 367 -1.60 -7.53 -10.52
CA ALA A 367 -1.60 -7.47 -9.05
C ALA A 367 -2.57 -8.50 -8.48
N LEU A 368 -2.14 -9.21 -7.44
CA LEU A 368 -2.88 -10.31 -6.84
C LEU A 368 -3.92 -9.78 -5.83
N PRO A 369 -5.21 -10.14 -5.97
CA PRO A 369 -6.27 -9.72 -5.05
C PRO A 369 -6.30 -10.53 -3.75
N LYS A 370 -5.17 -11.08 -3.34
CA LYS A 370 -5.00 -11.92 -2.15
C LYS A 370 -3.77 -11.49 -1.35
N ARG A 371 -3.64 -12.00 -0.12
CA ARG A 371 -2.41 -11.82 0.65
C ARG A 371 -1.22 -12.47 -0.05
N VAL A 372 -0.09 -11.81 0.05
CA VAL A 372 1.19 -12.28 -0.47
C VAL A 372 2.24 -12.25 0.63
N LYS A 373 3.21 -13.15 0.55
CA LYS A 373 4.35 -13.17 1.48
C LYS A 373 5.36 -12.12 1.05
N GLY A 374 5.63 -11.17 1.95
CA GLY A 374 6.69 -10.18 1.78
C GLY A 374 8.07 -10.75 2.08
N ARG A 375 9.11 -9.92 1.87
CA ARG A 375 10.47 -10.25 2.34
C ARG A 375 10.45 -10.45 3.86
N GLY A 376 11.10 -11.51 4.33
CA GLY A 376 11.12 -11.87 5.76
C GLY A 376 9.89 -12.66 6.24
N GLY A 377 9.06 -13.17 5.33
CA GLY A 377 7.98 -14.11 5.66
C GLY A 377 6.71 -13.49 6.25
N ARG A 378 6.67 -12.17 6.44
CA ARG A 378 5.46 -11.45 6.88
C ARG A 378 4.40 -11.47 5.78
N MET A 379 3.15 -11.77 6.15
CA MET A 379 2.03 -11.67 5.21
C MET A 379 1.63 -10.22 5.01
N SER A 380 1.23 -9.89 3.78
CA SER A 380 0.65 -8.59 3.48
C SER A 380 -0.72 -8.42 4.11
N LEU A 381 -1.20 -7.18 4.14
CA LEU A 381 -2.61 -6.87 4.36
C LEU A 381 -3.46 -7.39 3.20
N SER A 382 -4.69 -7.81 3.50
CA SER A 382 -5.64 -8.27 2.50
C SER A 382 -6.26 -7.07 1.79
N PRO A 383 -6.21 -7.00 0.44
CA PRO A 383 -6.89 -5.94 -0.30
C PRO A 383 -8.40 -5.91 -0.04
N LEU A 384 -9.04 -7.08 0.06
CA LEU A 384 -10.49 -7.18 0.29
C LEU A 384 -10.84 -6.74 1.72
N TYR A 385 -10.00 -7.07 2.70
CA TYR A 385 -10.16 -6.57 4.06
C TYR A 385 -10.05 -5.05 4.14
N GLU A 386 -9.07 -4.44 3.46
CA GLU A 386 -8.94 -2.96 3.43
C GLU A 386 -10.13 -2.29 2.73
N ALA A 387 -10.66 -2.89 1.67
CA ALA A 387 -11.88 -2.40 1.01
C ALA A 387 -13.11 -2.44 1.95
N LEU A 388 -13.20 -3.45 2.81
CA LEU A 388 -14.25 -3.57 3.83
C LEU A 388 -14.07 -2.56 4.96
N ARG A 389 -12.84 -2.33 5.43
CA ARG A 389 -12.51 -1.30 6.43
C ARG A 389 -12.86 0.11 5.96
N THR A 390 -12.62 0.42 4.69
CA THR A 390 -13.01 1.70 4.07
C THR A 390 -14.50 1.75 3.69
N ARG A 391 -15.25 0.66 3.90
CA ARG A 391 -16.69 0.51 3.62
C ARG A 391 -17.06 0.77 2.16
N SER A 392 -16.15 0.52 1.23
CA SER A 392 -16.35 0.80 -0.19
C SER A 392 -16.94 -0.40 -0.92
N GLN A 393 -18.24 -0.31 -1.25
CA GLN A 393 -18.93 -1.32 -2.06
C GLN A 393 -18.30 -1.50 -3.44
N THR A 394 -17.77 -0.42 -4.00
CA THR A 394 -17.15 -0.42 -5.31
C THR A 394 -15.86 -1.23 -5.33
N PHE A 395 -14.98 -1.05 -4.33
CA PHE A 395 -13.75 -1.85 -4.23
C PHE A 395 -14.05 -3.31 -3.93
N CYS A 396 -15.01 -3.59 -3.03
CA CYS A 396 -15.39 -4.97 -2.74
C CYS A 396 -15.90 -5.68 -3.99
N SER A 397 -16.77 -5.02 -4.77
CA SER A 397 -17.29 -5.58 -6.02
C SER A 397 -16.18 -5.82 -7.04
N LEU A 398 -15.25 -4.86 -7.17
CA LEU A 398 -14.09 -4.99 -8.05
C LEU A 398 -13.20 -6.17 -7.65
N LEU A 399 -12.80 -6.28 -6.38
CA LEU A 399 -11.92 -7.34 -5.92
C LEU A 399 -12.56 -8.73 -6.03
N LEU A 400 -13.86 -8.85 -5.73
CA LEU A 400 -14.60 -10.10 -5.86
C LEU A 400 -14.75 -10.53 -7.33
N GLN A 401 -14.91 -9.59 -8.26
CA GLN A 401 -14.89 -9.90 -9.71
C GLN A 401 -13.55 -10.47 -10.18
N TRP A 402 -12.46 -10.12 -9.49
CA TRP A 402 -11.12 -10.63 -9.73
C TRP A 402 -10.78 -11.83 -8.81
N GLU A 403 -11.79 -12.57 -8.34
CA GLU A 403 -11.63 -13.81 -7.57
C GLU A 403 -10.90 -13.64 -6.21
N ALA A 404 -11.05 -12.48 -5.57
CA ALA A 404 -10.65 -12.33 -4.17
C ALA A 404 -11.41 -13.33 -3.27
N ASP A 405 -10.73 -14.04 -2.39
CA ASP A 405 -11.34 -15.03 -1.49
C ASP A 405 -12.21 -14.33 -0.42
N PRO A 406 -13.54 -14.50 -0.44
CA PRO A 406 -14.43 -13.88 0.54
C PRO A 406 -14.40 -14.57 1.91
N ASN A 407 -13.77 -15.75 2.02
CA ASN A 407 -13.67 -16.53 3.26
C ASN A 407 -12.33 -16.34 3.96
N GLU A 408 -11.54 -15.34 3.55
CA GLU A 408 -10.27 -15.05 4.16
C GLU A 408 -10.42 -14.77 5.67
N VAL A 409 -9.46 -15.27 6.44
CA VAL A 409 -9.39 -15.06 7.89
C VAL A 409 -8.40 -13.94 8.20
N VAL A 410 -8.86 -12.98 9.00
CA VAL A 410 -8.10 -11.81 9.43
C VAL A 410 -8.05 -11.75 10.94
N VAL A 411 -7.09 -11.01 11.49
CA VAL A 411 -6.96 -10.81 12.94
C VAL A 411 -7.43 -9.41 13.27
N GLU A 412 -8.43 -9.31 14.15
CA GLU A 412 -8.94 -8.05 14.69
C GLU A 412 -8.77 -8.04 16.22
N GLY A 413 -7.84 -7.20 16.70
CA GLY A 413 -7.49 -7.17 18.12
C GLY A 413 -6.88 -8.51 18.57
N ALA A 414 -7.57 -9.20 19.48
CA ALA A 414 -7.12 -10.49 20.03
C ALA A 414 -7.80 -11.72 19.41
N ALA A 415 -8.66 -11.56 18.39
CA ALA A 415 -9.44 -12.64 17.81
C ALA A 415 -9.25 -12.76 16.29
N ALA A 416 -9.33 -13.97 15.76
CA ALA A 416 -9.41 -14.24 14.34
C ALA A 416 -10.88 -14.25 13.88
N CYS A 417 -11.19 -13.59 12.77
CA CYS A 417 -12.54 -13.52 12.20
C CYS A 417 -12.49 -13.68 10.68
N THR A 418 -13.57 -14.23 10.08
CA THR A 418 -13.73 -14.20 8.62
C THR A 418 -14.07 -12.77 8.17
N LEU A 419 -13.85 -12.46 6.89
CA LEU A 419 -14.23 -11.16 6.33
C LEU A 419 -15.72 -10.83 6.52
N LEU A 420 -16.59 -11.83 6.37
CA LEU A 420 -18.03 -11.68 6.62
C LEU A 420 -18.31 -11.34 8.08
N GLN A 421 -17.63 -12.01 9.02
CA GLN A 421 -17.78 -11.75 10.44
C GLN A 421 -17.28 -10.34 10.82
N SER A 422 -16.09 -9.95 10.36
CA SER A 422 -15.56 -8.57 10.52
C SER A 422 -16.54 -7.50 10.00
N THR A 423 -17.12 -7.75 8.83
CA THR A 423 -18.12 -6.83 8.24
C THR A 423 -19.32 -6.65 9.17
N LEU A 424 -19.85 -7.75 9.73
CA LEU A 424 -21.01 -7.73 10.63
C LEU A 424 -20.69 -7.17 12.03
N LEU A 425 -19.46 -7.34 12.54
CA LEU A 425 -19.05 -6.76 13.83
C LEU A 425 -19.17 -5.23 13.87
N ASN A 426 -19.09 -4.57 12.71
CA ASN A 426 -19.29 -3.13 12.61
C ASN A 426 -20.70 -2.66 13.01
N ILE A 427 -21.70 -3.55 13.11
CA ILE A 427 -23.05 -3.19 13.55
C ILE A 427 -23.06 -2.65 14.99
N SER A 428 -22.16 -3.15 15.83
CA SER A 428 -21.98 -2.66 17.20
C SER A 428 -21.39 -1.25 17.27
N ASN A 429 -20.87 -0.72 16.15
CA ASN A 429 -20.39 0.66 16.10
C ASN A 429 -21.59 1.60 15.84
N PRO A 430 -21.95 2.48 16.78
CA PRO A 430 -23.11 3.37 16.63
C PRO A 430 -22.97 4.36 15.46
N ARG A 431 -21.75 4.56 14.93
CA ARG A 431 -21.48 5.41 13.76
C ARG A 431 -21.61 4.68 12.43
N ALA A 432 -21.76 3.35 12.42
CA ALA A 432 -21.80 2.57 11.20
C ALA A 432 -23.21 2.56 10.58
N ASP A 433 -23.28 2.85 9.28
CA ASP A 433 -24.52 2.70 8.52
C ASP A 433 -24.86 1.21 8.33
N ARG A 434 -25.92 0.75 9.01
CA ARG A 434 -26.41 -0.62 8.94
C ARG A 434 -26.78 -1.05 7.51
N LYS A 435 -27.26 -0.14 6.66
CA LYS A 435 -27.61 -0.45 5.25
C LYS A 435 -26.36 -0.76 4.44
N VAL A 436 -25.29 0.02 4.61
CA VAL A 436 -24.01 -0.23 3.93
C VAL A 436 -23.39 -1.54 4.43
N THR A 437 -23.45 -1.81 5.73
CA THR A 437 -22.98 -3.09 6.29
C THR A 437 -23.74 -4.27 5.70
N ALA A 438 -25.08 -4.17 5.62
CA ALA A 438 -25.89 -5.21 5.01
C ALA A 438 -25.59 -5.39 3.51
N ALA A 439 -25.40 -4.31 2.76
CA ALA A 439 -25.03 -4.38 1.35
C ALA A 439 -23.67 -5.08 1.12
N LEU A 440 -22.65 -4.75 1.92
CA LEU A 440 -21.34 -5.39 1.87
C LEU A 440 -21.42 -6.88 2.24
N ALA A 441 -22.14 -7.22 3.31
CA ALA A 441 -22.32 -8.60 3.73
C ALA A 441 -23.07 -9.43 2.66
N LYS A 442 -24.15 -8.89 2.08
CA LYS A 442 -24.85 -9.52 0.94
C LYS A 442 -23.91 -9.76 -0.23
N ARG A 443 -23.06 -8.79 -0.56
CA ARG A 443 -22.10 -8.90 -1.67
C ARG A 443 -21.08 -10.02 -1.43
N LEU A 444 -20.57 -10.17 -0.21
CA LEU A 444 -19.67 -11.26 0.17
C LEU A 444 -20.35 -12.63 0.06
N ILE A 445 -21.56 -12.78 0.62
CA ILE A 445 -22.32 -14.04 0.57
C ILE A 445 -22.64 -14.44 -0.87
N GLU A 446 -23.03 -13.48 -1.71
CA GLU A 446 -23.30 -13.74 -3.13
C GLU A 446 -22.08 -14.21 -3.91
N ASN A 447 -20.86 -13.93 -3.43
CA ASN A 447 -19.61 -14.41 -4.00
C ASN A 447 -19.02 -15.62 -3.24
N GLY A 448 -19.79 -16.26 -2.36
CA GLY A 448 -19.39 -17.52 -1.71
C GLY A 448 -18.86 -17.39 -0.28
N ALA A 449 -19.08 -16.26 0.41
CA ALA A 449 -18.79 -16.16 1.83
C ALA A 449 -19.69 -17.10 2.66
N ARG A 450 -19.10 -17.85 3.58
CA ARG A 450 -19.78 -18.82 4.44
C ARG A 450 -20.01 -18.26 5.85
N ALA A 451 -21.17 -18.58 6.40
CA ALA A 451 -21.57 -18.31 7.78
C ALA A 451 -21.00 -19.35 8.75
N CYS A 452 -20.71 -20.56 8.28
CA CYS A 452 -20.04 -21.57 9.09
C CYS A 452 -18.54 -21.33 9.08
N VAL A 453 -17.96 -21.26 10.28
CA VAL A 453 -16.52 -21.28 10.50
C VAL A 453 -15.98 -22.52 9.79
N LEU A 454 -15.17 -22.34 8.76
CA LEU A 454 -14.39 -23.41 8.16
C LEU A 454 -13.62 -24.10 9.30
N SER A 455 -13.75 -25.42 9.40
CA SER A 455 -12.81 -26.25 10.15
C SER A 455 -11.41 -26.13 9.52
N SER A 456 -10.70 -25.03 9.82
CA SER A 456 -9.32 -24.67 9.44
C SER A 456 -9.03 -24.55 7.92
N PRO A 457 -8.03 -23.73 7.51
CA PRO A 457 -6.63 -23.79 7.95
C PRO A 457 -6.26 -22.71 8.99
N PRO A 458 -5.07 -22.80 9.62
CA PRO A 458 -4.65 -21.87 10.68
C PRO A 458 -4.49 -20.41 10.18
N PRO A 459 -4.65 -19.41 11.07
CA PRO A 459 -4.45 -18.01 10.74
C PRO A 459 -2.99 -17.70 10.41
N PRO A 460 -2.71 -16.63 9.64
CA PRO A 460 -1.34 -16.13 9.46
C PRO A 460 -0.77 -15.68 10.81
N THR A 461 0.51 -15.99 11.02
CA THR A 461 1.31 -15.55 12.17
C THR A 461 1.17 -14.06 12.42
N THR A 462 0.93 -13.71 13.68
CA THR A 462 0.69 -12.35 14.20
C THR A 462 1.67 -11.31 13.68
N GLU A 463 1.18 -10.08 13.49
CA GLU A 463 1.94 -8.91 13.04
C GLU A 463 3.09 -8.50 13.99
N ASN A 464 3.26 -9.17 15.14
CA ASN A 464 4.21 -8.79 16.20
C ASN A 464 5.06 -9.93 16.78
N GLY A 465 5.17 -11.10 16.14
CA GLY A 465 6.06 -12.16 16.63
C GLY A 465 5.66 -12.74 18.00
N GLN A 466 4.41 -12.53 18.43
CA GLN A 466 3.85 -13.20 19.60
C GLN A 466 3.43 -14.61 19.21
N THR A 467 4.02 -15.59 19.89
CA THR A 467 3.78 -17.02 19.70
C THR A 467 2.44 -17.43 20.30
N GLY A 468 1.39 -17.44 19.47
CA GLY A 468 0.07 -17.96 19.80
C GLY A 468 -0.96 -17.57 18.74
N THR A 469 -1.70 -18.53 18.19
CA THR A 469 -2.80 -18.24 17.26
C THR A 469 -3.98 -17.65 18.04
N PRO A 470 -4.48 -16.45 17.71
CA PRO A 470 -5.64 -15.88 18.39
C PRO A 470 -6.87 -16.80 18.20
N PRO A 471 -7.73 -16.95 19.22
CA PRO A 471 -8.95 -17.75 19.09
C PRO A 471 -9.88 -17.18 18.03
N LEU A 472 -10.65 -18.06 17.39
CA LEU A 472 -11.70 -17.65 16.46
C LEU A 472 -12.80 -16.92 17.23
N ASN A 473 -13.34 -15.86 16.64
CA ASN A 473 -14.41 -15.11 17.24
C ASN A 473 -15.70 -15.95 17.28
N GLU A 474 -16.25 -16.16 18.48
CA GLU A 474 -17.43 -17.02 18.72
C GLU A 474 -18.77 -16.29 18.46
N LEU A 475 -18.75 -15.02 18.06
CA LEU A 475 -19.95 -14.23 17.84
C LEU A 475 -20.75 -14.71 16.62
N SER A 476 -22.06 -14.87 16.79
CA SER A 476 -22.95 -15.41 15.76
C SER A 476 -23.24 -14.39 14.65
N MET A 477 -22.81 -14.74 13.44
CA MET A 477 -23.08 -13.94 12.24
C MET A 477 -24.57 -13.83 11.93
N LEU A 478 -25.37 -14.86 12.23
CA LEU A 478 -26.81 -14.81 11.99
C LEU A 478 -27.51 -13.84 12.94
N LEU A 479 -27.11 -13.84 14.22
CA LEU A 479 -27.65 -12.88 15.19
C LEU A 479 -27.27 -11.44 14.81
N MET A 480 -26.02 -11.21 14.41
CA MET A 480 -25.57 -9.90 13.92
C MET A 480 -26.31 -9.50 12.63
N ALA A 481 -26.57 -10.43 11.71
CA ALA A 481 -27.38 -10.15 10.52
C ALA A 481 -28.81 -9.73 10.88
N CYS A 482 -29.44 -10.35 11.88
CA CYS A 482 -30.78 -9.95 12.36
C CYS A 482 -30.78 -8.51 12.92
N GLN A 483 -29.70 -8.08 13.59
CA GLN A 483 -29.55 -6.72 14.11
C GLN A 483 -29.51 -5.63 13.00
N THR A 484 -29.20 -6.01 11.75
CA THR A 484 -29.26 -5.07 10.63
C THR A 484 -30.68 -4.65 10.28
N GLY A 485 -31.69 -5.48 10.60
CA GLY A 485 -33.06 -5.30 10.14
C GLY A 485 -33.29 -5.71 8.67
N ASP A 486 -32.28 -6.21 7.97
CA ASP A 486 -32.36 -6.58 6.55
C ASP A 486 -32.75 -8.06 6.39
N ALA A 487 -34.04 -8.29 6.11
CA ALA A 487 -34.59 -9.62 5.88
C ALA A 487 -33.93 -10.33 4.67
N ASP A 488 -33.53 -9.59 3.62
CA ASP A 488 -32.84 -10.19 2.48
C ASP A 488 -31.46 -10.72 2.86
N LEU A 489 -30.72 -9.98 3.70
CA LEU A 489 -29.44 -10.44 4.24
C LEU A 489 -29.60 -11.72 5.05
N VAL A 490 -30.59 -11.78 5.95
CA VAL A 490 -30.87 -12.98 6.76
C VAL A 490 -31.19 -14.18 5.87
N ARG A 491 -32.06 -13.99 4.86
CA ARG A 491 -32.37 -15.03 3.88
C ARG A 491 -31.10 -15.52 3.17
N LEU A 492 -30.28 -14.60 2.66
CA LEU A 492 -29.06 -14.94 1.92
C LEU A 492 -28.05 -15.67 2.80
N LEU A 493 -27.88 -15.25 4.05
CA LEU A 493 -26.94 -15.87 4.98
C LEU A 493 -27.31 -17.33 5.27
N VAL A 494 -28.59 -17.65 5.43
CA VAL A 494 -29.05 -19.03 5.64
C VAL A 494 -28.98 -19.83 4.34
N THR A 495 -29.57 -19.31 3.25
CA THR A 495 -29.72 -20.06 1.99
C THR A 495 -28.43 -20.24 1.18
N LYS A 496 -27.54 -19.24 1.19
CA LYS A 496 -26.26 -19.27 0.44
C LYS A 496 -25.05 -19.34 1.34
N GLY A 497 -25.09 -18.66 2.50
CA GLY A 497 -24.00 -18.67 3.47
C GLY A 497 -23.95 -19.94 4.33
N GLY A 498 -25.02 -20.75 4.35
CA GLY A 498 -25.10 -21.97 5.17
C GLY A 498 -25.29 -21.70 6.66
N GLY A 499 -25.77 -20.51 7.05
CA GLY A 499 -26.07 -20.22 8.45
C GLY A 499 -27.23 -21.06 8.97
N ASP A 500 -27.08 -21.66 10.15
CA ASP A 500 -28.14 -22.44 10.78
C ASP A 500 -29.14 -21.49 11.50
N PRO A 501 -30.42 -21.43 11.07
CA PRO A 501 -31.43 -20.59 11.71
C PRO A 501 -31.81 -21.02 13.13
N ASN A 502 -31.40 -22.22 13.55
CA ASN A 502 -31.74 -22.80 14.85
C ASN A 502 -30.54 -22.84 15.82
N ALA A 503 -29.35 -22.43 15.39
CA ALA A 503 -28.18 -22.39 16.25
C ALA A 503 -28.28 -21.24 17.27
N LYS A 504 -28.13 -21.58 18.57
CA LYS A 504 -27.91 -20.58 19.61
C LYS A 504 -26.58 -19.88 19.37
N GLY A 505 -26.55 -18.57 19.57
CA GLY A 505 -25.33 -17.79 19.39
C GLY A 505 -25.29 -16.58 20.30
N LYS A 506 -24.17 -15.86 20.30
CA LYS A 506 -23.99 -14.65 21.11
C LYS A 506 -23.63 -13.45 20.24
N THR A 507 -24.08 -12.26 20.63
CA THR A 507 -23.58 -10.98 20.09
C THR A 507 -22.80 -10.24 21.18
N ARG A 508 -22.05 -9.19 20.82
CA ARG A 508 -21.22 -8.44 21.78
C ARG A 508 -22.02 -7.79 22.91
N GLU A 509 -23.31 -7.53 22.69
CA GLU A 509 -24.21 -6.87 23.65
C GLU A 509 -24.89 -7.86 24.62
N MET A 510 -24.75 -9.15 24.39
CA MET A 510 -25.50 -10.18 25.12
C MET A 510 -24.60 -10.88 26.14
N ASP A 511 -25.18 -11.37 27.23
CA ASP A 511 -24.45 -12.17 28.23
C ASP A 511 -24.62 -13.68 27.97
N ALA A 512 -25.81 -14.09 27.52
CA ALA A 512 -26.16 -15.48 27.22
C ALA A 512 -26.35 -15.71 25.71
N ALA A 513 -26.20 -16.98 25.29
CA ALA A 513 -26.49 -17.39 23.92
C ALA A 513 -27.99 -17.51 23.68
N GLU A 514 -28.45 -17.09 22.51
CA GLU A 514 -29.87 -16.91 22.18
C GLU A 514 -30.19 -17.47 20.80
N TYR A 515 -31.44 -17.89 20.58
CA TYR A 515 -31.90 -18.23 19.24
C TYR A 515 -32.22 -16.97 18.41
N PRO A 516 -32.02 -17.00 17.08
CA PRO A 516 -32.35 -15.89 16.19
C PRO A 516 -33.79 -15.39 16.34
N VAL A 517 -34.76 -16.29 16.52
CA VAL A 517 -36.18 -15.95 16.66
C VAL A 517 -36.49 -15.17 17.94
N PHE A 518 -35.86 -15.52 19.06
CA PHE A 518 -36.01 -14.78 20.33
C PHE A 518 -35.28 -13.45 20.30
N LEU A 519 -34.09 -13.40 19.68
CA LEU A 519 -33.35 -12.16 19.50
C LEU A 519 -34.17 -11.13 18.72
N VAL A 520 -34.80 -11.53 17.62
CA VAL A 520 -35.64 -10.64 16.81
C VAL A 520 -36.75 -10.01 17.65
N LEU A 521 -37.44 -10.77 18.49
CA LEU A 521 -38.49 -10.23 19.37
C LEU A 521 -37.96 -9.24 20.41
N SER A 522 -36.78 -9.49 20.99
CA SER A 522 -36.18 -8.59 21.98
C SER A 522 -35.89 -7.19 21.43
N TYR A 523 -35.76 -7.07 20.10
CA TYR A 523 -35.50 -5.81 19.39
C TYR A 523 -36.75 -5.00 19.03
N PHE A 524 -37.95 -5.44 19.44
CA PHE A 524 -39.20 -4.73 19.16
C PHE A 524 -39.16 -3.25 19.58
N ARG A 525 -38.51 -2.91 20.70
CA ARG A 525 -38.37 -1.50 21.14
C ARG A 525 -37.39 -0.67 20.30
N ARG A 526 -36.54 -1.31 19.49
CA ARG A 526 -35.49 -0.67 18.67
C ARG A 526 -35.81 -0.64 17.18
N HIS A 527 -36.82 -1.39 16.72
CA HIS A 527 -37.19 -1.54 15.31
C HIS A 527 -38.70 -1.48 15.11
N SER A 528 -39.17 -1.12 13.92
CA SER A 528 -40.62 -1.11 13.65
C SER A 528 -41.20 -2.52 13.61
N VAL A 529 -42.48 -2.64 13.98
CA VAL A 529 -43.26 -3.89 13.89
C VAL A 529 -43.11 -4.56 12.52
N PHE A 530 -43.08 -3.77 11.44
CA PHE A 530 -42.90 -4.26 10.08
C PHE A 530 -41.55 -4.94 9.83
N VAL A 531 -40.46 -4.41 10.38
CA VAL A 531 -39.13 -5.01 10.27
C VAL A 531 -39.07 -6.33 11.04
N ILE A 532 -39.59 -6.34 12.27
CA ILE A 532 -39.66 -7.53 13.11
C ILE A 532 -40.46 -8.64 12.43
N LEU A 533 -41.64 -8.31 11.93
CA LEU A 533 -42.50 -9.24 11.21
C LEU A 533 -41.81 -9.77 9.93
N SER A 534 -41.12 -8.90 9.19
CA SER A 534 -40.38 -9.29 7.98
C SER A 534 -39.24 -10.27 8.28
N LEU A 535 -38.48 -10.01 9.36
CA LEU A 535 -37.42 -10.90 9.83
C LEU A 535 -37.98 -12.24 10.29
N LEU A 536 -39.04 -12.26 11.10
CA LEU A 536 -39.69 -13.50 11.58
C LEU A 536 -40.26 -14.32 10.41
N LYS A 537 -40.97 -13.67 9.48
CA LYS A 537 -41.47 -14.31 8.25
C LYS A 537 -40.34 -14.92 7.44
N THR A 538 -39.19 -14.25 7.38
CA THR A 538 -38.03 -14.75 6.64
C THR A 538 -37.37 -15.92 7.35
N LEU A 539 -37.14 -15.82 8.66
CA LEU A 539 -36.60 -16.91 9.49
C LEU A 539 -37.48 -18.17 9.38
N ALA A 540 -38.80 -18.02 9.52
CA ALA A 540 -39.74 -19.13 9.35
C ALA A 540 -39.67 -19.75 7.94
N LYS A 541 -39.55 -18.92 6.89
CA LYS A 541 -39.40 -19.41 5.50
C LYS A 541 -38.10 -20.17 5.27
N VAL A 542 -37.02 -19.81 5.96
CA VAL A 542 -35.72 -20.49 5.81
C VAL A 542 -35.51 -21.65 6.80
N GLY A 543 -36.57 -22.06 7.51
CA GLY A 543 -36.56 -23.25 8.36
C GLY A 543 -36.21 -23.01 9.84
N ALA A 544 -36.39 -21.78 10.35
CA ALA A 544 -36.32 -21.53 11.78
C ALA A 544 -37.48 -22.21 12.51
N ASP A 545 -37.15 -22.95 13.56
CA ASP A 545 -38.12 -23.53 14.47
C ASP A 545 -38.67 -22.43 15.38
N LEU A 546 -40.00 -22.27 15.38
CA LEU A 546 -40.71 -21.27 16.17
C LEU A 546 -41.18 -21.83 17.53
N ASN A 547 -41.03 -23.14 17.76
CA ASN A 547 -41.42 -23.83 18.98
C ASN A 547 -40.21 -24.17 19.88
N VAL A 548 -39.08 -23.50 19.67
CA VAL A 548 -37.87 -23.65 20.48
C VAL A 548 -38.10 -23.20 21.92
N ASP A 549 -37.59 -23.99 22.88
CA ASP A 549 -37.49 -23.60 24.29
C ASP A 549 -36.20 -22.80 24.52
N ARG A 550 -36.36 -21.54 24.93
CA ARG A 550 -35.27 -20.61 25.28
C ARG A 550 -34.41 -21.13 26.44
N GLY A 551 -34.99 -21.95 27.33
CA GLY A 551 -34.34 -22.55 28.50
C GLY A 551 -34.67 -21.83 29.82
N ASP A 552 -35.36 -20.70 29.76
CA ASP A 552 -35.99 -20.01 30.91
C ASP A 552 -37.50 -20.31 31.02
N GLY A 553 -38.04 -21.16 30.14
CA GLY A 553 -39.45 -21.58 30.12
C GLY A 553 -40.35 -20.68 29.27
N HIS A 554 -39.83 -19.59 28.69
CA HIS A 554 -40.60 -18.77 27.76
C HIS A 554 -40.78 -19.46 26.41
N SER A 555 -42.04 -19.64 25.99
CA SER A 555 -42.36 -19.86 24.58
C SER A 555 -42.17 -18.58 23.78
N LEU A 556 -41.98 -18.68 22.46
CA LEU A 556 -41.84 -17.52 21.59
C LEU A 556 -43.03 -16.55 21.70
N LEU A 557 -44.25 -17.09 21.90
CA LEU A 557 -45.47 -16.30 22.09
C LEU A 557 -45.50 -15.58 23.44
N SER A 558 -45.10 -16.25 24.52
CA SER A 558 -45.00 -15.62 25.86
C SER A 558 -43.97 -14.48 25.85
N PHE A 559 -42.85 -14.70 25.17
CA PHE A 559 -41.78 -13.72 25.06
C PHE A 559 -42.18 -12.52 24.19
N ALA A 560 -42.96 -12.75 23.12
CA ALA A 560 -43.54 -11.68 22.33
C ALA A 560 -44.46 -10.78 23.18
N CYS A 561 -45.27 -11.37 24.07
CA CYS A 561 -46.12 -10.63 25.00
C CYS A 561 -45.31 -9.82 26.02
N HIS A 562 -44.27 -10.43 26.61
CA HIS A 562 -43.35 -9.76 27.54
C HIS A 562 -42.72 -8.50 26.93
N HIS A 563 -42.28 -8.59 25.67
CA HIS A 563 -41.67 -7.46 24.95
C HIS A 563 -42.67 -6.48 24.32
N LEU A 564 -43.97 -6.64 24.59
CA LEU A 564 -45.06 -5.81 24.07
C LEU A 564 -45.09 -5.82 22.54
N CYS A 565 -44.74 -6.94 21.90
CA CYS A 565 -44.83 -7.07 20.46
C CYS A 565 -46.30 -6.90 20.03
N GLY A 566 -46.55 -6.07 19.01
CA GLY A 566 -47.91 -5.73 18.59
C GLY A 566 -48.71 -6.94 18.06
N SER A 567 -50.03 -6.79 18.00
CA SER A 567 -51.01 -7.83 17.60
C SER A 567 -50.63 -8.58 16.32
N VAL A 568 -50.15 -7.88 15.29
CA VAL A 568 -49.74 -8.46 14.01
C VAL A 568 -48.62 -9.50 14.13
N VAL A 569 -47.71 -9.34 15.10
CA VAL A 569 -46.65 -10.34 15.36
C VAL A 569 -47.25 -11.57 16.03
N LEU A 570 -48.18 -11.39 16.97
CA LEU A 570 -48.85 -12.49 17.66
C LEU A 570 -49.72 -13.30 16.69
N GLU A 571 -50.51 -12.63 15.85
CA GLU A 571 -51.32 -13.25 14.79
C GLU A 571 -50.46 -14.14 13.89
N PHE A 572 -49.31 -13.62 13.43
CA PHE A 572 -48.39 -14.41 12.61
C PHE A 572 -47.82 -15.65 13.34
N LEU A 573 -47.46 -15.52 14.62
CA LEU A 573 -46.95 -16.66 15.40
C LEU A 573 -48.04 -17.73 15.61
N LEU A 574 -49.29 -17.30 15.85
CA LEU A 574 -50.45 -18.18 15.99
C LEU A 574 -50.79 -18.88 14.67
N GLU A 575 -50.79 -18.17 13.55
CA GLU A 575 -50.93 -18.73 12.20
C GLU A 575 -49.89 -19.81 11.89
N LYS A 576 -48.68 -19.68 12.45
CA LYS A 576 -47.59 -20.66 12.30
C LYS A 576 -47.63 -21.80 13.31
N GLY A 577 -48.66 -21.86 14.16
CA GLY A 577 -48.87 -22.96 15.10
C GLY A 577 -47.88 -22.95 16.25
N VAL A 578 -47.40 -21.77 16.68
CA VAL A 578 -46.60 -21.65 17.90
C VAL A 578 -47.43 -22.06 19.11
N GLN A 579 -46.87 -22.88 19.99
CA GLN A 579 -47.57 -23.36 21.18
C GLN A 579 -48.03 -22.19 22.07
N VAL A 580 -49.33 -22.22 22.40
CA VAL A 580 -50.01 -21.15 23.15
C VAL A 580 -49.92 -21.33 24.67
N GLY A 581 -49.57 -22.54 25.15
CA GLY A 581 -49.40 -22.81 26.59
C GLY A 581 -47.98 -22.50 27.08
N GLY A 582 -47.83 -22.22 28.38
CA GLY A 582 -46.52 -22.14 29.03
C GLY A 582 -45.75 -23.47 28.92
N LEU A 583 -44.44 -23.40 28.67
CA LEU A 583 -43.58 -24.59 28.62
C LEU A 583 -43.35 -25.12 30.05
N TRP A 584 -43.41 -26.43 30.24
CA TRP A 584 -43.23 -27.05 31.57
C TRP A 584 -41.75 -27.08 31.97
N ARG A 585 -41.44 -26.72 33.22
CA ARG A 585 -40.09 -26.82 33.79
C ARG A 585 -40.08 -27.65 35.07
N GLU A 586 -38.95 -28.27 35.39
CA GLU A 586 -38.70 -28.83 36.72
C GLU A 586 -38.72 -27.69 37.76
N GLY A 587 -39.87 -27.48 38.41
CA GLY A 587 -40.13 -26.40 39.36
C GLY A 587 -41.46 -25.67 39.18
N GLY A 588 -42.19 -25.88 38.07
CA GLY A 588 -43.50 -25.26 37.82
C GLY A 588 -43.81 -25.05 36.34
N ALA A 589 -45.02 -24.56 36.04
CA ALA A 589 -45.38 -24.11 34.69
C ALA A 589 -44.59 -22.83 34.34
N GLY A 590 -43.96 -22.81 33.16
CA GLY A 590 -43.31 -21.61 32.64
C GLY A 590 -44.31 -20.50 32.31
N PRO A 591 -43.82 -19.29 31.95
CA PRO A 591 -44.65 -18.11 31.71
C PRO A 591 -45.72 -18.36 30.65
N ASP A 592 -46.99 -18.21 31.04
CA ASP A 592 -48.13 -18.35 30.14
C ASP A 592 -48.32 -17.05 29.32
N PRO A 593 -48.44 -17.12 27.98
CA PRO A 593 -48.60 -15.92 27.14
C PRO A 593 -49.77 -15.01 27.52
N LEU A 594 -50.89 -15.57 28.01
CA LEU A 594 -52.05 -14.80 28.43
C LEU A 594 -51.79 -14.07 29.75
N VAL A 595 -51.14 -14.75 30.69
CA VAL A 595 -50.73 -14.15 31.98
C VAL A 595 -49.72 -13.03 31.73
N GLU A 596 -48.77 -13.25 30.83
CA GLU A 596 -47.76 -12.24 30.46
C GLU A 596 -48.39 -11.04 29.75
N ALA A 597 -49.32 -11.24 28.81
CA ALA A 597 -50.01 -10.14 28.12
C ALA A 597 -50.84 -9.26 29.07
N VAL A 598 -51.43 -9.85 30.11
CA VAL A 598 -52.17 -9.13 31.16
C VAL A 598 -51.19 -8.40 32.09
N ALA A 599 -50.11 -9.06 32.51
CA ALA A 599 -49.08 -8.46 33.38
C ALA A 599 -48.33 -7.32 32.69
N SER A 600 -48.15 -7.40 31.37
CA SER A 600 -47.48 -6.40 30.55
C SER A 600 -48.40 -5.23 30.15
N LEU A 601 -49.67 -5.25 30.57
CA LEU A 601 -50.69 -4.22 30.31
C LEU A 601 -50.90 -3.90 28.82
N CYS A 602 -50.85 -4.90 27.93
CA CYS A 602 -51.07 -4.71 26.49
C CYS A 602 -52.52 -5.06 26.08
N PRO A 603 -53.43 -4.07 25.90
CA PRO A 603 -54.85 -4.35 25.64
C PRO A 603 -55.09 -5.06 24.30
N GLU A 604 -54.22 -4.81 23.32
CA GLU A 604 -54.28 -5.44 22.00
C GLU A 604 -53.93 -6.94 22.08
N ASN A 605 -52.86 -7.30 22.79
CA ASN A 605 -52.44 -8.70 22.92
C ASN A 605 -53.45 -9.53 23.73
N VAL A 606 -54.05 -8.92 24.76
CA VAL A 606 -55.15 -9.52 25.54
C VAL A 606 -56.41 -9.73 24.72
N ARG A 607 -56.61 -8.98 23.62
CA ARG A 607 -57.75 -9.19 22.70
C ARG A 607 -57.50 -10.32 21.70
N VAL A 608 -56.29 -10.44 21.17
CA VAL A 608 -55.94 -11.44 20.14
C VAL A 608 -55.82 -12.86 20.69
N LEU A 609 -55.22 -13.04 21.88
CA LEU A 609 -54.98 -14.38 22.44
C LEU A 609 -56.28 -15.17 22.75
N PRO A 610 -57.33 -14.59 23.36
CA PRO A 610 -58.56 -15.33 23.68
C PRO A 610 -59.43 -15.67 22.46
N SER A 611 -59.38 -14.86 21.39
CA SER A 611 -60.12 -15.16 20.15
C SER A 611 -59.52 -16.33 19.39
N GLU A 612 -58.19 -16.41 19.35
CA GLU A 612 -57.44 -17.44 18.60
C GLU A 612 -57.16 -18.71 19.42
N MET A 613 -57.15 -18.64 20.77
CA MET A 613 -57.08 -19.83 21.64
C MET A 613 -58.24 -20.81 21.39
N LYS A 614 -59.41 -20.30 20.96
CA LYS A 614 -60.54 -21.15 20.54
C LYS A 614 -60.21 -22.02 19.33
N TRP A 615 -59.35 -21.56 18.42
CA TRP A 615 -58.84 -22.33 17.28
C TRP A 615 -57.68 -23.26 17.69
N GLY A 616 -56.79 -22.83 18.59
CA GLY A 616 -55.64 -23.63 19.04
C GLY A 616 -55.99 -24.85 19.92
N ALA A 617 -57.11 -24.81 20.64
CA ALA A 617 -57.60 -25.96 21.42
C ALA A 617 -58.04 -27.14 20.54
N GLU A 618 -58.56 -26.87 19.33
CA GLU A 618 -58.96 -27.91 18.38
C GLU A 618 -57.74 -28.56 17.68
N ALA A 619 -56.71 -27.77 17.33
CA ALA A 619 -55.50 -28.27 16.68
C ALA A 619 -54.60 -29.12 17.60
N ASN A 620 -54.47 -28.75 18.88
CA ASN A 620 -53.65 -29.50 19.85
C ASN A 620 -54.27 -30.84 20.29
N HIS A 621 -55.59 -30.99 20.16
CA HIS A 621 -56.27 -32.26 20.43
C HIS A 621 -56.00 -33.31 19.34
N ALA A 622 -55.76 -32.90 18.08
CA ALA A 622 -55.48 -33.81 16.97
C ALA A 622 -54.09 -34.49 17.04
N ALA A 623 -53.09 -33.83 17.65
CA ALA A 623 -51.74 -34.37 17.79
C ALA A 623 -51.57 -35.38 18.95
N ARG A 624 -52.50 -35.41 19.91
CA ARG A 624 -52.45 -36.30 21.09
C ARG A 624 -53.16 -37.65 20.91
N GLY A 625 -53.71 -37.92 19.72
CA GLY A 625 -54.60 -39.05 19.45
C GLY A 625 -53.97 -40.32 18.82
N CYS A 626 -52.64 -40.43 18.71
CA CYS A 626 -51.99 -41.63 18.16
C CYS A 626 -50.71 -41.97 18.93
N GLY A 627 -50.78 -42.94 19.86
CA GLY A 627 -49.60 -43.47 20.56
C GLY A 627 -49.90 -44.39 21.75
N ALA A 628 -50.16 -45.67 21.44
CA ALA A 628 -49.94 -46.92 22.23
C ALA A 628 -50.49 -47.04 23.67
N LEU A 629 -51.38 -48.00 24.02
CA LEU A 629 -51.26 -49.48 24.09
C LEU A 629 -50.21 -50.02 25.10
N GLY A 630 -50.74 -50.68 26.16
CA GLY A 630 -50.09 -51.70 27.02
C GLY A 630 -49.09 -51.18 28.04
N GLY A 631 -49.10 -51.48 29.33
CA GLY A 631 -49.64 -52.57 30.14
C GLY A 631 -48.81 -52.60 31.46
N PRO A 632 -49.27 -53.24 32.55
CA PRO A 632 -49.09 -52.74 33.92
C PRO A 632 -48.09 -53.53 34.79
N MET A 633 -47.56 -52.88 35.84
CA MET A 633 -46.98 -53.44 37.09
C MET A 633 -46.73 -52.22 38.01
N GLY A 634 -47.08 -52.08 39.30
CA GLY A 634 -47.62 -52.98 40.32
C GLY A 634 -47.01 -52.56 41.68
N GLY A 635 -47.81 -51.91 42.55
CA GLY A 635 -47.56 -51.71 44.01
C GLY A 635 -46.42 -50.74 44.38
N SER A 636 -46.44 -49.96 45.46
CA SER A 636 -47.29 -49.91 46.65
C SER A 636 -47.18 -48.53 47.32
N THR A 637 -48.34 -48.04 47.75
CA THR A 637 -48.68 -46.95 48.67
C THR A 637 -47.63 -46.50 49.71
N SER A 638 -47.43 -45.18 49.83
CA SER A 638 -47.55 -44.50 51.14
C SER A 638 -47.86 -43.01 50.96
N SER A 639 -48.81 -42.56 51.77
CA SER A 639 -49.41 -41.23 51.84
C SER A 639 -48.48 -40.15 52.40
N ARG A 640 -48.67 -38.89 51.97
CA ARG A 640 -49.12 -37.77 52.83
C ARG A 640 -49.09 -36.42 52.11
N ASN A 641 -50.27 -35.79 52.15
CA ASN A 641 -50.55 -34.39 52.48
C ASN A 641 -49.85 -33.27 51.71
N VAL A 642 -50.64 -32.74 50.77
CA VAL A 642 -50.74 -31.33 50.38
C VAL A 642 -51.07 -30.46 51.62
N PRO A 643 -50.64 -29.19 51.66
CA PRO A 643 -51.66 -28.16 51.68
C PRO A 643 -51.45 -27.09 50.60
N ARG A 644 -52.61 -26.70 50.06
CA ARG A 644 -52.87 -25.62 49.12
C ARG A 644 -52.49 -24.28 49.75
N PHE A 645 -51.92 -23.38 48.95
CA PHE A 645 -52.56 -22.09 48.60
C PHE A 645 -52.06 -21.64 47.23
#